data_AF-A0A9Q4D4G7-F1
#
_entry.id   AF-A0A9Q4D4G7-F1
#
_cell.length_a   1.000
_cell.length_b   1.000
_cell.length_c   1.000
_cell.angle_alpha   90.00
_cell.angle_beta   90.00
_cell.angle_gamma   90.00
#
_symmetry.space_group_name_H-M   'P 1'
#
loop_
_entity.id
_entity.type
_entity.pdbx_description
1 polymer ?
#
loop_
_entity_poly.entity_id
_entity_poly.type
_entity_poly.pdbx_seq_one_letter_code
_entity_poly.pdbx_strand_id
1 'polypeptide(L)'
;MTDAVAPCPAPTTQGQPTPGAPGAPAGSRPAPVADWVTIPELYADPFPVFERLRAEGGVHWVPAVGRYLVTSYDAVHDTELDQSTFSANEQGSLMIRAMGHSMLRKDDPEHVVERRAWQPVLRPSVVKRAWRPVFERNADRYLAELREKGPGADLVWDFAAPFAAENLRAITGLHNVTQQDLQRWSQTMIDATGNYADDPEVWAKGEASFDEVDAALDEMLDWHRAHPDDSLLSALVALPDYQMPVESIRANLKMTIGGGLNEPRDAIGVAAWALLNDPEQRRLVETDPTLWDAVFDEAIRWVAPIGMYSRQTTRDVALRGVHLPAGAKLGICLLSANRDESQWSDPARFDIRRTGEGAHLAFGKGVHVCLGAWVARAEVADVALPKLFAALPGLDLIPDRPARAGGWVFRGMDEMPVTWGAFSGSVGGGVGRTADAGPAQGARPGQGARPGQGTTPVPAVALDGAAGPHVAVVGSGPAGCYTAQAVRRRLPGARVTVFEARPEPYGLVRYGVAPDHQGTKAVADQFSRLFEHDGVRFVGSTRVHTGAVAEDLVLHGRPAQHAPAVRSQDAAGAELTLDQLRQAFDAVVLATGLRQDAPLQVPGADLTGVIGSGELTRLLNAEPETCAAAGWSGPEPVSLGRSAAVIGMGNVAMDVVRLLAKTAAGLGGSDLHDAAHAALTRELDTVHVIGRSLPARARFDPVMLREIMDLPGLEHTVHGPDADQLAAAGDPRSALLAELTATGRNETGPARLRVHWWLGYAPREVMGDATGAATGVEVASCDGPVGAPDRERIPADSVITAIGFRAGDGELTEALDGITDQARQTGRVEPGLYLAGWARRGPRGTIPSQRSDARELAEVIAADLAVAQGPEATPEEDADNGYTVSGDTVSGSIGHRHTGKTGLVGLRPYLGRATDYEGWLRLDAHERANAAEGRVRAKLLDRRRMRLIASSAAARALAG
;
A
#
# COMPACT_ATOMS: atom_id res chain seq x y z
N MET A 1 50.83 30.27 -42.35
CA MET A 1 50.73 28.89 -42.84
C MET A 1 49.75 28.19 -41.91
N THR A 2 48.45 28.44 -42.03
CA THR A 2 47.50 27.71 -42.89
C THR A 2 47.56 26.20 -42.64
N ASP A 3 46.68 25.71 -41.77
CA ASP A 3 45.68 24.74 -42.21
C ASP A 3 44.38 24.93 -41.40
N ALA A 4 43.31 25.15 -42.15
CA ALA A 4 41.97 25.38 -41.65
C ALA A 4 41.37 24.05 -41.17
N VAL A 5 40.98 23.99 -39.90
CA VAL A 5 40.09 22.94 -39.40
C VAL A 5 38.72 23.21 -40.00
N ALA A 6 38.25 22.28 -40.82
CA ALA A 6 36.95 22.36 -41.46
C ALA A 6 35.82 22.50 -40.42
N PRO A 7 34.79 23.32 -40.68
CA PRO A 7 33.65 23.42 -39.79
C PRO A 7 32.95 22.06 -39.67
N CYS A 8 32.64 21.66 -38.43
CA CYS A 8 31.78 20.51 -38.14
C CYS A 8 30.50 20.60 -38.99
N PRO A 9 30.04 19.49 -39.60
CA PRO A 9 28.78 19.51 -40.33
C PRO A 9 27.65 19.86 -39.36
N ALA A 10 26.76 20.76 -39.77
CA ALA A 10 25.53 21.05 -39.04
C ALA A 10 24.77 19.75 -38.74
N PRO A 11 24.16 19.60 -37.55
CA PRO A 11 23.44 18.39 -37.19
C PRO A 11 22.35 18.13 -38.22
N THR A 12 22.51 17.04 -38.97
CA THR A 12 21.47 16.53 -39.86
C THR A 12 20.22 16.25 -39.04
N THR A 13 19.10 16.84 -39.45
CA THR A 13 17.74 16.65 -38.92
C THR A 13 17.30 15.18 -38.99
N GLN A 14 17.78 14.34 -38.08
CA GLN A 14 17.22 13.01 -37.83
C GLN A 14 16.10 13.16 -36.80
N GLY A 15 14.85 13.08 -37.24
CA GLY A 15 13.68 13.16 -36.35
C GLY A 15 12.40 13.65 -37.02
N GLN A 16 12.45 14.18 -38.24
CA GLN A 16 11.23 14.48 -38.98
C GLN A 16 10.52 13.18 -39.39
N PRO A 17 9.23 13.00 -39.10
CA PRO A 17 8.48 11.84 -39.59
C PRO A 17 8.35 11.92 -41.12
N THR A 18 9.00 11.01 -41.85
CA THR A 18 8.66 10.73 -43.25
C THR A 18 7.31 10.00 -43.30
N PRO A 19 6.28 10.52 -44.00
CA PRO A 19 5.02 9.81 -44.17
C PRO A 19 5.25 8.51 -44.96
N GLY A 20 4.92 7.36 -44.37
CA GLY A 20 4.91 6.06 -45.07
C GLY A 20 6.16 5.18 -44.94
N ALA A 21 6.93 5.30 -43.85
CA ALA A 21 8.04 4.38 -43.61
C ALA A 21 7.58 2.91 -43.43
N PRO A 22 8.24 1.92 -44.06
CA PRO A 22 7.94 0.50 -43.87
C PRO A 22 8.22 0.08 -42.42
N GLY A 23 7.19 -0.35 -41.69
CA GLY A 23 7.31 -0.76 -40.27
C GLY A 23 6.25 -0.17 -39.33
N ALA A 24 5.51 0.86 -39.76
CA ALA A 24 4.49 1.50 -38.93
C ALA A 24 3.43 0.49 -38.44
N PRO A 25 3.10 0.48 -37.12
CA PRO A 25 2.05 -0.38 -36.58
C PRO A 25 0.72 -0.15 -37.32
N ALA A 26 0.04 -1.24 -37.68
CA ALA A 26 -1.18 -1.19 -38.48
C ALA A 26 -2.25 -0.28 -37.85
N GLY A 27 -2.75 0.69 -38.61
CA GLY A 27 -3.80 1.62 -38.17
C GLY A 27 -3.31 2.85 -37.39
N SER A 28 -1.99 3.02 -37.19
CA SER A 28 -1.44 4.22 -36.55
C SER A 28 -1.27 5.39 -37.53
N ARG A 29 -1.44 6.62 -37.04
CA ARG A 29 -1.28 7.88 -37.79
C ARG A 29 0.07 8.55 -37.46
N PRO A 30 0.66 9.36 -38.35
CA PRO A 30 1.84 10.16 -38.00
C PRO A 30 1.53 11.15 -36.87
N ALA A 31 2.55 11.47 -36.06
CA ALA A 31 2.39 12.46 -35.00
C ALA A 31 2.10 13.85 -35.62
N PRO A 32 1.06 14.56 -35.14
CA PRO A 32 0.86 15.95 -35.49
C PRO A 32 2.06 16.80 -35.03
N VAL A 33 2.37 17.84 -35.81
CA VAL A 33 3.46 18.78 -35.53
C VAL A 33 2.87 20.02 -34.87
N ALA A 34 3.37 20.37 -33.69
CA ALA A 34 2.98 21.58 -32.96
C ALA A 34 4.15 22.58 -33.00
N ASP A 35 4.34 23.20 -34.16
CA ASP A 35 5.37 24.24 -34.42
C ASP A 35 5.03 25.61 -33.83
N TRP A 36 3.78 25.79 -33.40
CA TRP A 36 3.30 26.97 -32.66
C TRP A 36 3.75 27.00 -31.20
N VAL A 37 4.30 25.91 -30.66
CA VAL A 37 4.77 25.84 -29.27
C VAL A 37 6.17 26.44 -29.16
N THR A 38 6.35 27.41 -28.28
CA THR A 38 7.66 28.01 -28.00
C THR A 38 8.14 27.73 -26.57
N ILE A 39 9.47 27.65 -26.38
CA ILE A 39 10.07 27.47 -25.05
C ILE A 39 9.73 28.63 -24.09
N PRO A 40 9.77 29.92 -24.51
CA PRO A 40 9.39 31.03 -23.62
C PRO A 40 7.95 30.94 -23.11
N GLU A 41 6.99 30.52 -23.95
CA GLU A 41 5.60 30.32 -23.53
C GLU A 41 5.48 29.17 -22.52
N LEU A 42 6.11 28.03 -22.81
CA LEU A 42 6.17 26.91 -21.87
C LEU A 42 6.77 27.33 -20.52
N TYR A 43 7.84 28.12 -20.53
CA TYR A 43 8.47 28.58 -19.29
C TYR A 43 7.55 29.48 -18.46
N ALA A 44 6.90 30.46 -19.09
CA ALA A 44 6.05 31.42 -18.39
C ALA A 44 4.77 30.76 -17.85
N ASP A 45 3.98 30.16 -18.75
CA ASP A 45 2.75 29.46 -18.40
C ASP A 45 2.49 28.30 -19.38
N PRO A 46 2.85 27.06 -18.99
CA PRO A 46 2.71 25.93 -19.89
C PRO A 46 1.27 25.38 -19.95
N PHE A 47 0.36 25.79 -19.06
CA PHE A 47 -0.95 25.16 -18.94
C PHE A 47 -1.83 25.36 -20.20
N PRO A 48 -1.94 26.56 -20.80
CA PRO A 48 -2.70 26.75 -22.04
C PRO A 48 -2.14 25.93 -23.21
N VAL A 49 -0.82 25.82 -23.31
CA VAL A 49 -0.15 24.97 -24.32
C VAL A 49 -0.53 23.51 -24.12
N PHE A 50 -0.44 23.02 -22.88
CA PHE A 50 -0.76 21.64 -22.56
C PHE A 50 -2.24 21.29 -22.75
N GLU A 51 -3.16 22.18 -22.39
CA GLU A 51 -4.60 22.03 -22.63
C GLU A 51 -4.89 21.82 -24.12
N ARG A 52 -4.31 22.66 -24.98
CA ARG A 52 -4.45 22.50 -26.43
C ARG A 52 -3.84 21.19 -26.94
N LEU A 53 -2.63 20.83 -26.48
CA LEU A 53 -2.01 19.56 -26.86
C LEU A 53 -2.83 18.34 -26.42
N ARG A 54 -3.45 18.37 -25.22
CA ARG A 54 -4.36 17.30 -24.77
C ARG A 54 -5.60 17.22 -25.66
N ALA A 55 -6.24 18.35 -25.93
CA ALA A 55 -7.44 18.43 -26.78
C ALA A 55 -7.18 17.94 -28.22
N GLU A 56 -5.97 18.15 -28.76
CA GLU A 56 -5.56 17.70 -30.10
C GLU A 56 -5.03 16.24 -30.13
N GLY A 57 -5.11 15.51 -29.02
CA GLY A 57 -4.87 14.06 -28.95
C GLY A 57 -3.65 13.63 -28.13
N GLY A 58 -2.98 14.55 -27.44
CA GLY A 58 -2.05 14.24 -26.35
C GLY A 58 -0.64 13.74 -26.72
N VAL A 59 -0.34 13.52 -28.01
CA VAL A 59 0.99 13.09 -28.49
C VAL A 59 1.38 13.87 -29.73
N HIS A 60 2.35 14.78 -29.61
CA HIS A 60 2.72 15.73 -30.66
C HIS A 60 4.23 15.83 -30.82
N TRP A 61 4.72 15.95 -32.06
CA TRP A 61 6.10 16.37 -32.30
C TRP A 61 6.20 17.88 -32.09
N VAL A 62 7.11 18.33 -31.22
CA VAL A 62 7.34 19.74 -30.92
C VAL A 62 8.75 20.14 -31.37
N PRO A 63 8.89 20.81 -32.53
CA PRO A 63 10.20 21.14 -33.09
C PRO A 63 11.08 21.98 -32.17
N ALA A 64 10.49 22.95 -31.46
CA ALA A 64 11.23 23.82 -30.54
C ALA A 64 11.89 23.06 -29.36
N VAL A 65 11.34 21.90 -28.99
CA VAL A 65 11.87 21.03 -27.93
C VAL A 65 12.70 19.89 -28.50
N GLY A 66 12.51 19.55 -29.79
CA GLY A 66 13.14 18.41 -30.44
C GLY A 66 12.67 17.05 -29.90
N ARG A 67 11.42 16.98 -29.41
CA ARG A 67 10.84 15.78 -28.78
C ARG A 67 9.37 15.59 -29.15
N TYR A 68 8.90 14.37 -28.99
CA TYR A 68 7.47 14.09 -28.92
C TYR A 68 6.96 14.38 -27.50
N LEU A 69 6.15 15.41 -27.31
CA LEU A 69 5.53 15.67 -26.02
C LEU A 69 4.31 14.78 -25.84
N VAL A 70 4.28 14.09 -24.70
CA VAL A 70 3.19 13.22 -24.24
C VAL A 70 2.48 13.92 -23.09
N THR A 71 1.26 14.37 -23.32
CA THR A 71 0.57 15.34 -22.44
C THR A 71 -0.71 14.82 -21.80
N SER A 72 -1.34 13.76 -22.31
CA SER A 72 -2.52 13.16 -21.68
C SER A 72 -2.15 12.16 -20.60
N TYR A 73 -2.97 12.07 -19.56
CA TYR A 73 -2.73 11.22 -18.39
C TYR A 73 -2.52 9.76 -18.78
N ASP A 74 -3.45 9.19 -19.55
CA ASP A 74 -3.38 7.78 -19.92
C ASP A 74 -2.10 7.49 -20.72
N ALA A 75 -1.69 8.41 -21.61
CA ALA A 75 -0.48 8.20 -22.41
C ALA A 75 0.78 8.24 -21.55
N VAL A 76 0.89 9.23 -20.66
CA VAL A 76 1.96 9.32 -19.67
C VAL A 76 1.99 8.08 -18.78
N HIS A 77 0.84 7.65 -18.27
CA HIS A 77 0.72 6.49 -17.39
C HIS A 77 1.21 5.21 -18.06
N ASP A 78 0.83 4.95 -19.31
CA ASP A 78 1.27 3.76 -20.05
C ASP A 78 2.80 3.76 -20.25
N THR A 79 3.40 4.92 -20.54
CA THR A 79 4.87 4.99 -20.73
C THR A 79 5.65 4.65 -19.45
N GLU A 80 5.07 4.83 -18.28
CA GLU A 80 5.70 4.50 -17.00
C GLU A 80 5.69 3.01 -16.67
N LEU A 81 4.74 2.25 -17.25
CA LEU A 81 4.54 0.84 -16.94
C LEU A 81 5.30 -0.12 -17.87
N ASP A 82 5.89 0.40 -18.96
CA ASP A 82 6.58 -0.38 -19.97
C ASP A 82 7.97 0.18 -20.29
N GLN A 83 8.92 -0.04 -19.38
CA GLN A 83 10.34 0.32 -19.59
C GLN A 83 10.97 -0.41 -20.78
N SER A 84 10.41 -1.56 -21.20
CA SER A 84 10.97 -2.34 -22.31
C SER A 84 10.75 -1.64 -23.65
N THR A 85 9.66 -0.89 -23.78
CA THR A 85 9.35 -0.06 -24.95
C THR A 85 9.81 1.38 -24.74
N PHE A 86 9.62 1.93 -23.55
CA PHE A 86 9.95 3.32 -23.21
C PHE A 86 11.11 3.33 -22.21
N SER A 87 12.32 3.22 -22.75
CA SER A 87 13.55 3.18 -21.97
C SER A 87 13.81 4.51 -21.27
N ALA A 88 14.31 4.45 -20.04
CA ALA A 88 14.85 5.61 -19.33
C ALA A 88 16.25 6.01 -19.83
N ASN A 89 16.94 5.12 -20.53
CA ASN A 89 18.30 5.28 -21.02
C ASN A 89 18.33 5.93 -22.41
N GLU A 90 18.22 7.26 -22.44
CA GLU A 90 18.23 8.03 -23.68
C GLU A 90 19.64 8.27 -24.23
N GLN A 91 19.83 8.02 -25.53
CA GLN A 91 21.05 8.39 -26.25
C GLN A 91 21.26 9.91 -26.33
N GLY A 92 22.44 10.38 -25.93
CA GLY A 92 22.77 11.81 -25.88
C GLY A 92 21.97 12.57 -24.83
N SER A 93 21.62 11.92 -23.72
CA SER A 93 20.89 12.54 -22.61
C SER A 93 21.69 13.67 -21.97
N LEU A 94 21.06 14.85 -21.87
CA LEU A 94 21.62 16.00 -21.14
C LEU A 94 21.82 15.68 -19.65
N MET A 95 20.93 14.87 -19.06
CA MET A 95 21.05 14.47 -17.67
C MET A 95 22.26 13.57 -17.43
N ILE A 96 22.55 12.62 -18.33
CA ILE A 96 23.75 11.79 -18.23
C ILE A 96 25.01 12.66 -18.31
N ARG A 97 25.02 13.69 -19.18
CA ARG A 97 26.14 14.65 -19.25
C ARG A 97 26.28 15.48 -17.98
N ALA A 98 25.17 15.98 -17.43
CA ALA A 98 25.18 16.91 -16.29
C ALA A 98 25.41 16.23 -14.93
N MET A 99 25.01 14.96 -14.78
CA MET A 99 24.97 14.28 -13.48
C MET A 99 25.63 12.90 -13.50
N GLY A 100 26.07 12.40 -14.65
CA GLY A 100 26.53 11.02 -14.81
C GLY A 100 25.37 10.03 -15.00
N HIS A 101 25.72 8.76 -15.25
CA HIS A 101 24.74 7.72 -15.57
C HIS A 101 24.11 7.12 -14.29
N SER A 102 23.19 7.88 -13.70
CA SER A 102 22.45 7.46 -12.49
C SER A 102 21.42 6.37 -12.76
N MET A 103 20.92 5.73 -11.70
CA MET A 103 19.83 4.74 -11.75
C MET A 103 18.54 5.29 -12.39
N LEU A 104 18.32 6.61 -12.37
CA LEU A 104 17.14 7.24 -12.99
C LEU A 104 17.21 7.24 -14.54
N ARG A 105 18.37 6.92 -15.11
CA ARG A 105 18.61 6.80 -16.56
C ARG A 105 19.12 5.41 -16.96
N LYS A 106 18.87 4.40 -16.13
CA LYS A 106 19.12 2.98 -16.41
C LYS A 106 17.79 2.24 -16.46
N ASP A 107 17.72 1.18 -17.24
CA ASP A 107 16.60 0.22 -17.19
C ASP A 107 16.99 -0.98 -16.30
N ASP A 108 16.03 -1.82 -15.97
CA ASP A 108 16.32 -3.10 -15.30
C ASP A 108 17.13 -4.04 -16.21
N PRO A 109 18.08 -4.83 -15.67
CA PRO A 109 18.27 -5.12 -14.24
C PRO A 109 19.22 -4.18 -13.48
N GLU A 110 19.94 -3.28 -14.16
CA GLU A 110 20.94 -2.42 -13.50
C GLU A 110 20.29 -1.43 -12.54
N HIS A 111 19.16 -0.84 -12.94
CA HIS A 111 18.39 0.08 -12.13
C HIS A 111 17.95 -0.53 -10.79
N VAL A 112 17.31 -1.70 -10.78
CA VAL A 112 16.76 -2.28 -9.54
C VAL A 112 17.84 -2.59 -8.51
N VAL A 113 19.06 -2.94 -8.93
CA VAL A 113 20.19 -3.22 -8.02
C VAL A 113 20.61 -1.94 -7.29
N GLU A 114 20.87 -0.86 -8.03
CA GLU A 114 21.27 0.42 -7.43
C GLU A 114 20.15 1.01 -6.57
N ARG A 115 18.90 0.93 -7.04
CA ARG A 115 17.73 1.39 -6.30
C ARG A 115 17.56 0.66 -4.97
N ARG A 116 17.77 -0.66 -4.93
CA ARG A 116 17.68 -1.46 -3.68
C ARG A 116 18.73 -1.04 -2.66
N ALA A 117 19.92 -0.66 -3.10
CA ALA A 117 20.99 -0.17 -2.22
C ALA A 117 20.67 1.22 -1.64
N TRP A 118 19.99 2.09 -2.42
CA TRP A 118 19.63 3.45 -2.02
C TRP A 118 18.39 3.53 -1.10
N GLN A 119 17.48 2.55 -1.20
CA GLN A 119 16.18 2.55 -0.53
C GLN A 119 16.17 2.56 1.01
N PRO A 120 17.06 1.87 1.74
CA PRO A 120 16.89 1.62 3.17
C PRO A 120 16.69 2.88 4.02
N VAL A 121 17.45 3.94 3.77
CA VAL A 121 17.42 5.19 4.54
C VAL A 121 16.19 6.04 4.26
N LEU A 122 15.47 5.78 3.17
CA LEU A 122 14.29 6.53 2.72
C LEU A 122 12.97 5.83 3.07
N ARG A 123 13.03 4.68 3.77
CA ARG A 123 11.84 3.93 4.18
C ARG A 123 11.03 4.70 5.23
N PRO A 124 9.68 4.56 5.26
CA PRO A 124 8.82 5.29 6.19
C PRO A 124 9.25 5.20 7.67
N SER A 125 9.68 4.01 8.11
CA SER A 125 10.14 3.80 9.49
C SER A 125 11.40 4.58 9.82
N VAL A 126 12.35 4.68 8.88
CA VAL A 126 13.59 5.45 9.05
C VAL A 126 13.29 6.94 8.97
N VAL A 127 12.46 7.37 8.01
CA VAL A 127 12.01 8.77 7.91
C VAL A 127 11.39 9.24 9.21
N LYS A 128 10.47 8.46 9.79
CA LYS A 128 9.83 8.80 11.06
C LYS A 128 10.83 8.84 12.23
N ARG A 129 11.76 7.89 12.31
CA ARG A 129 12.69 7.73 13.45
C ARG A 129 13.87 8.69 13.40
N ALA A 130 14.55 8.77 12.26
CA ALA A 130 15.82 9.47 12.09
C ALA A 130 15.63 10.88 11.52
N TRP A 131 14.77 11.03 10.50
CA TRP A 131 14.72 12.27 9.72
C TRP A 131 13.69 13.28 10.21
N ARG A 132 12.50 12.86 10.64
CA ARG A 132 11.48 13.78 11.15
C ARG A 132 12.00 14.68 12.29
N PRO A 133 12.76 14.19 13.30
CA PRO A 133 13.36 15.07 14.30
C PRO A 133 14.38 16.06 13.74
N VAL A 134 15.10 15.71 12.66
CA VAL A 134 16.02 16.62 11.96
C VAL A 134 15.23 17.72 11.26
N PHE A 135 14.18 17.35 10.54
CA PHE A 135 13.30 18.31 9.85
C PHE A 135 12.68 19.29 10.83
N GLU A 136 12.17 18.82 11.97
CA GLU A 136 11.57 19.70 12.99
C GLU A 136 12.57 20.75 13.50
N ARG A 137 13.83 20.35 13.78
CA ARG A 137 14.89 21.28 14.20
C ARG A 137 15.26 22.27 13.11
N ASN A 138 15.40 21.81 11.88
CA ASN A 138 15.76 22.65 10.76
C ASN A 138 14.63 23.66 10.43
N ALA A 139 13.36 23.24 10.52
CA ALA A 139 12.22 24.12 10.37
C ALA A 139 12.24 25.23 11.44
N ASP A 140 12.48 24.89 12.70
CA ASP A 140 12.54 25.88 13.78
C ASP A 140 13.66 26.91 13.55
N ARG A 141 14.84 26.43 13.09
CA ARG A 141 15.97 27.30 12.74
C ARG A 141 15.62 28.25 11.60
N TYR A 142 15.22 27.73 10.44
CA TYR A 142 15.02 28.57 9.25
C TYR A 142 13.76 29.45 9.35
N LEU A 143 12.76 29.07 10.15
CA LEU A 143 11.67 29.98 10.50
C LEU A 143 12.12 31.11 11.42
N ALA A 144 13.09 30.88 12.31
CA ALA A 144 13.69 31.97 13.10
C ALA A 144 14.46 32.94 12.19
N GLU A 145 15.29 32.43 11.27
CA GLU A 145 16.02 33.24 10.29
C GLU A 145 15.07 34.05 9.38
N LEU A 146 13.96 33.44 8.91
CA LEU A 146 12.91 34.14 8.15
C LEU A 146 12.26 35.28 8.97
N ARG A 147 11.95 35.04 10.25
CA ARG A 147 11.39 36.06 11.14
C ARG A 147 12.35 37.22 11.39
N GLU A 148 13.64 36.94 11.52
CA GLU A 148 14.68 37.96 11.70
C GLU A 148 14.81 38.86 10.46
N LYS A 149 14.65 38.32 9.25
CA LYS A 149 14.57 39.11 8.01
C LYS A 149 13.35 40.03 7.98
N GLY A 150 12.23 39.57 8.56
CA GLY A 150 11.01 40.35 8.73
C GLY A 150 10.08 40.35 7.50
N PRO A 151 8.90 40.97 7.62
CA PRO A 151 7.93 41.07 6.52
C PRO A 151 8.56 41.68 5.25
N GLY A 152 8.30 41.09 4.09
CA GLY A 152 8.96 41.44 2.83
C GLY A 152 10.03 40.44 2.37
N ALA A 153 10.39 39.49 3.22
CA ALA A 153 11.23 38.34 2.90
C ALA A 153 10.59 37.44 1.83
N ASP A 154 11.42 36.70 1.11
CA ASP A 154 11.01 35.74 0.08
C ASP A 154 10.85 34.35 0.70
N LEU A 155 9.64 33.80 0.71
CA LEU A 155 9.37 32.52 1.37
C LEU A 155 10.18 31.36 0.76
N VAL A 156 10.43 31.39 -0.55
CA VAL A 156 11.13 30.32 -1.26
C VAL A 156 12.59 30.34 -0.86
N TRP A 157 13.25 31.48 -1.05
CA TRP A 157 14.70 31.59 -0.90
C TRP A 157 15.16 31.81 0.54
N ASP A 158 14.31 32.40 1.39
CA ASP A 158 14.63 32.69 2.78
C ASP A 158 14.17 31.60 3.76
N PHE A 159 13.34 30.65 3.32
CA PHE A 159 12.90 29.52 4.15
C PHE A 159 12.90 28.17 3.41
N ALA A 160 12.11 28.01 2.34
CA ALA A 160 11.88 26.69 1.74
C ALA A 160 13.18 26.04 1.19
N ALA A 161 13.99 26.82 0.47
CA ALA A 161 15.24 26.36 -0.12
C ALA A 161 16.32 26.01 0.93
N PRO A 162 16.65 26.88 1.92
CA PRO A 162 17.64 26.53 2.93
C PRO A 162 17.18 25.39 3.85
N PHE A 163 15.87 25.30 4.13
CA PHE A 163 15.29 24.19 4.87
C PHE A 163 15.46 22.85 4.12
N ALA A 164 15.04 22.79 2.86
CA ALA A 164 15.16 21.59 2.04
C ALA A 164 16.62 21.17 1.82
N ALA A 165 17.49 22.14 1.56
CA ALA A 165 18.91 21.91 1.38
C ALA A 165 19.58 21.32 2.63
N GLU A 166 19.28 21.83 3.82
CA GLU A 166 19.86 21.29 5.07
C GLU A 166 19.30 19.90 5.40
N ASN A 167 18.03 19.65 5.12
CA ASN A 167 17.44 18.32 5.29
C ASN A 167 18.10 17.30 4.36
N LEU A 168 18.27 17.65 3.08
CA LEU A 168 18.95 16.81 2.10
C LEU A 168 20.42 16.58 2.48
N ARG A 169 21.12 17.61 2.98
CA ARG A 169 22.49 17.49 3.49
C ARG A 169 22.58 16.43 4.58
N ALA A 170 21.66 16.47 5.55
CA ALA A 170 21.61 15.49 6.64
C ALA A 170 21.29 14.07 6.15
N ILE A 171 20.34 13.93 5.21
CA ILE A 171 19.95 12.62 4.66
C ILE A 171 21.09 12.02 3.84
N THR A 172 21.74 12.81 2.98
CA THR A 172 22.86 12.34 2.15
C THR A 172 24.09 12.01 2.99
N GLY A 173 24.31 12.72 4.09
CA GLY A 173 25.51 12.57 4.92
C GLY A 173 26.70 13.39 4.40
N LEU A 174 26.45 14.43 3.61
CA LEU A 174 27.48 15.36 3.15
C LEU A 174 27.84 16.36 4.26
N HIS A 175 28.57 15.89 5.27
CA HIS A 175 28.86 16.68 6.46
C HIS A 175 29.89 17.80 6.22
N ASN A 176 30.70 17.70 5.17
CA ASN A 176 31.78 18.64 4.81
C ASN A 176 31.33 19.87 4.01
N VAL A 177 30.06 20.00 3.68
CA VAL A 177 29.54 21.08 2.81
C VAL A 177 28.43 21.86 3.51
N THR A 178 28.00 22.98 2.92
CA THR A 178 26.90 23.79 3.47
C THR A 178 25.60 23.59 2.68
N GLN A 179 24.47 23.98 3.26
CA GLN A 179 23.20 24.05 2.53
C GLN A 179 23.27 24.97 1.28
N GLN A 180 24.09 26.02 1.31
CA GLN A 180 24.27 26.93 0.16
C GLN A 180 24.99 26.24 -1.00
N ASP A 181 25.93 25.35 -0.68
CA ASP A 181 26.59 24.51 -1.69
C ASP A 181 25.57 23.59 -2.35
N LEU A 182 24.75 22.89 -1.57
CA LEU A 182 23.69 22.03 -2.11
C LEU A 182 22.69 22.80 -2.99
N GLN A 183 22.27 24.00 -2.59
CA GLN A 183 21.40 24.83 -3.44
C GLN A 183 22.05 25.19 -4.78
N ARG A 184 23.32 25.64 -4.75
CA ARG A 184 24.08 25.98 -5.96
C ARG A 184 24.24 24.76 -6.87
N TRP A 185 24.66 23.63 -6.30
CA TRP A 185 24.87 22.39 -7.03
C TRP A 185 23.59 21.89 -7.67
N SER A 186 22.50 21.84 -6.90
CA SER A 186 21.19 21.42 -7.41
C SER A 186 20.76 22.30 -8.59
N GLN A 187 20.76 23.63 -8.43
CA GLN A 187 20.30 24.54 -9.48
C GLN A 187 21.15 24.46 -10.74
N THR A 188 22.48 24.53 -10.62
CA THR A 188 23.38 24.52 -11.79
C THR A 188 23.37 23.17 -12.52
N MET A 189 23.27 22.05 -11.81
CA MET A 189 23.11 20.74 -12.46
C MET A 189 21.73 20.61 -13.12
N ILE A 190 20.64 21.09 -12.50
CA ILE A 190 19.31 21.12 -13.12
C ILE A 190 19.30 21.99 -14.38
N ASP A 191 19.86 23.19 -14.32
CA ASP A 191 19.98 24.09 -15.47
C ASP A 191 20.72 23.38 -16.62
N ALA A 192 21.79 22.64 -16.31
CA ALA A 192 22.52 21.82 -17.27
C ALA A 192 21.66 20.66 -17.83
N THR A 193 20.83 19.99 -17.03
CA THR A 193 19.89 18.96 -17.54
C THR A 193 18.85 19.55 -18.50
N GLY A 194 18.49 20.82 -18.32
CA GLY A 194 17.54 21.58 -19.14
C GLY A 194 18.18 22.43 -20.24
N ASN A 195 19.49 22.31 -20.46
CA ASN A 195 20.24 23.17 -21.39
C ASN A 195 20.03 22.80 -22.87
N TYR A 196 18.78 22.81 -23.33
CA TYR A 196 18.39 22.52 -24.71
C TYR A 196 18.91 23.55 -25.72
N ALA A 197 19.31 24.74 -25.25
CA ALA A 197 19.95 25.78 -26.07
C ALA A 197 21.46 25.58 -26.25
N ASP A 198 22.06 24.57 -25.59
CA ASP A 198 23.49 24.26 -25.59
C ASP A 198 24.39 25.46 -25.21
N ASP A 199 23.98 26.22 -24.20
CA ASP A 199 24.73 27.36 -23.68
C ASP A 199 26.03 26.87 -22.98
N PRO A 200 27.23 27.31 -23.41
CA PRO A 200 28.49 26.87 -22.83
C PRO A 200 28.69 27.35 -21.39
N GLU A 201 28.11 28.49 -20.98
CA GLU A 201 28.23 28.99 -19.61
C GLU A 201 27.42 28.14 -18.62
N VAL A 202 26.25 27.66 -19.05
CA VAL A 202 25.42 26.74 -18.25
C VAL A 202 26.16 25.41 -18.06
N TRP A 203 26.81 24.90 -19.11
CA TRP A 203 27.65 23.71 -19.00
C TRP A 203 28.82 23.90 -18.05
N ALA A 204 29.55 25.01 -18.15
CA ALA A 204 30.69 25.28 -17.29
C ALA A 204 30.30 25.35 -15.80
N LYS A 205 29.15 25.97 -15.48
CA LYS A 205 28.63 26.02 -14.10
C LYS A 205 28.20 24.64 -13.60
N GLY A 206 27.53 23.86 -14.44
CA GLY A 206 27.12 22.50 -14.11
C GLY A 206 28.32 21.56 -13.89
N GLU A 207 29.36 21.67 -14.73
CA GLU A 207 30.60 20.90 -14.62
C GLU A 207 31.39 21.25 -13.35
N ALA A 208 31.47 22.54 -12.99
CA ALA A 208 32.08 22.94 -11.73
C ALA A 208 31.38 22.31 -10.51
N SER A 209 30.04 22.32 -10.49
CA SER A 209 29.27 21.66 -9.42
C SER A 209 29.41 20.13 -9.45
N PHE A 210 29.48 19.54 -10.65
CA PHE A 210 29.73 18.11 -10.82
C PHE A 210 31.04 17.68 -10.16
N ASP A 211 32.12 18.43 -10.41
CA ASP A 211 33.45 18.17 -9.85
C ASP A 211 33.50 18.41 -8.34
N GLU A 212 32.85 19.47 -7.85
CA GLU A 212 32.77 19.78 -6.42
C GLU A 212 32.02 18.68 -5.64
N VAL A 213 30.94 18.13 -6.20
CA VAL A 213 30.22 16.99 -5.58
C VAL A 213 31.11 15.75 -5.52
N ASP A 214 31.90 15.47 -6.55
CA ASP A 214 32.81 14.33 -6.55
C ASP A 214 33.89 14.47 -5.47
N ALA A 215 34.51 15.65 -5.38
CA ALA A 215 35.51 15.93 -4.35
C ALA A 215 34.92 15.82 -2.94
N ALA A 216 33.71 16.34 -2.71
CA ALA A 216 33.04 16.26 -1.42
C ALA A 216 32.66 14.82 -1.05
N LEU A 217 32.17 14.03 -2.02
CA LEU A 217 31.80 12.64 -1.82
C LEU A 217 33.02 11.78 -1.46
N ASP A 218 34.13 11.94 -2.17
CA ASP A 218 35.33 11.13 -1.95
C ASP A 218 35.82 11.22 -0.51
N GLU A 219 35.84 12.43 0.07
CA GLU A 219 36.16 12.66 1.48
C GLU A 219 35.12 12.00 2.41
N MET A 220 33.84 12.12 2.10
CA MET A 220 32.76 11.60 2.94
C MET A 220 32.64 10.08 2.94
N LEU A 221 33.00 9.39 1.86
CA LEU A 221 33.03 7.93 1.84
C LEU A 221 34.03 7.37 2.87
N ASP A 222 35.21 7.98 3.00
CA ASP A 222 36.18 7.60 4.03
C ASP A 222 35.71 7.97 5.43
N TRP A 223 35.12 9.16 5.59
CA TRP A 223 34.60 9.61 6.87
C TRP A 223 33.51 8.68 7.41
N HIS A 224 32.55 8.27 6.58
CA HIS A 224 31.43 7.40 6.96
C HIS A 224 31.85 5.96 7.30
N ARG A 225 32.93 5.45 6.68
CA ARG A 225 33.53 4.17 7.09
C ARG A 225 34.03 4.21 8.54
N ALA A 226 34.51 5.37 8.98
CA ALA A 226 35.01 5.59 10.34
C ALA A 226 33.92 6.04 11.32
N HIS A 227 32.83 6.66 10.84
CA HIS A 227 31.79 7.27 11.67
C HIS A 227 30.38 6.91 11.18
N PRO A 228 29.90 5.68 11.45
CA PRO A 228 28.59 5.24 11.01
C PRO A 228 27.45 6.07 11.62
N ASP A 229 26.52 6.52 10.79
CA ASP A 229 25.27 7.18 11.17
C ASP A 229 24.06 6.66 10.35
N ASP A 230 22.88 7.27 10.50
CA ASP A 230 21.66 6.88 9.76
C ASP A 230 21.65 7.37 8.29
N SER A 231 22.67 8.10 7.83
CA SER A 231 22.70 8.75 6.50
C SER A 231 22.89 7.77 5.35
N LEU A 232 22.60 8.26 4.15
CA LEU A 232 22.68 7.52 2.91
C LEU A 232 24.09 6.99 2.64
N LEU A 233 25.11 7.86 2.72
CA LEU A 233 26.49 7.46 2.46
C LEU A 233 27.00 6.44 3.50
N SER A 234 26.66 6.63 4.78
CA SER A 234 26.92 5.64 5.84
C SER A 234 26.29 4.28 5.54
N ALA A 235 25.00 4.26 5.20
CA ALA A 235 24.30 3.03 4.88
C ALA A 235 24.90 2.31 3.66
N LEU A 236 25.30 3.06 2.62
CA LEU A 236 25.90 2.48 1.41
C LEU A 236 27.25 1.82 1.68
N VAL A 237 28.15 2.47 2.42
CA VAL A 237 29.48 1.90 2.70
C VAL A 237 29.42 0.70 3.66
N ALA A 238 28.32 0.56 4.41
CA ALA A 238 28.09 -0.53 5.34
C ALA A 238 27.39 -1.77 4.73
N LEU A 239 27.03 -1.74 3.43
CA LEU A 239 26.35 -2.87 2.79
C LEU A 239 27.28 -4.11 2.69
N PRO A 240 26.89 -5.27 3.27
CA PRO A 240 27.78 -6.44 3.33
C PRO A 240 27.92 -7.17 1.99
N ASP A 241 26.82 -7.27 1.23
CA ASP A 241 26.72 -8.16 0.07
C ASP A 241 26.72 -7.42 -1.29
N TYR A 242 26.90 -6.09 -1.26
CA TYR A 242 26.94 -5.27 -2.47
C TYR A 242 27.79 -4.02 -2.25
N GLN A 243 28.81 -3.85 -3.08
CA GLN A 243 29.58 -2.61 -3.16
C GLN A 243 29.20 -1.88 -4.45
N MET A 244 28.51 -0.74 -4.30
CA MET A 244 28.20 0.10 -5.44
C MET A 244 29.50 0.72 -6.00
N PRO A 245 29.74 0.66 -7.33
CA PRO A 245 30.87 1.33 -7.94
C PRO A 245 30.86 2.83 -7.62
N VAL A 246 32.03 3.41 -7.34
CA VAL A 246 32.13 4.84 -6.94
C VAL A 246 31.51 5.78 -7.97
N GLU A 247 31.65 5.49 -9.26
CA GLU A 247 31.01 6.27 -10.34
C GLU A 247 29.48 6.21 -10.28
N SER A 248 28.91 5.06 -9.90
CA SER A 248 27.47 4.94 -9.66
C SER A 248 27.06 5.71 -8.39
N ILE A 249 27.87 5.73 -7.34
CA ILE A 249 27.59 6.53 -6.12
C ILE A 249 27.61 8.02 -6.48
N ARG A 250 28.64 8.49 -7.19
CA ARG A 250 28.77 9.87 -7.69
C ARG A 250 27.54 10.27 -8.50
N ALA A 251 27.17 9.46 -9.50
CA ALA A 251 26.04 9.76 -10.36
C ALA A 251 24.70 9.75 -9.62
N ASN A 252 24.49 8.77 -8.72
CA ASN A 252 23.26 8.68 -7.93
C ASN A 252 23.16 9.78 -6.88
N LEU A 253 24.28 10.23 -6.31
CA LEU A 253 24.31 11.36 -5.38
C LEU A 253 23.99 12.67 -6.10
N LYS A 254 24.59 12.95 -7.26
CA LYS A 254 24.28 14.15 -8.07
C LYS A 254 22.80 14.18 -8.47
N MET A 255 22.26 13.03 -8.89
CA MET A 255 20.82 12.88 -9.17
C MET A 255 19.96 13.10 -7.91
N THR A 256 20.40 12.61 -6.74
CA THR A 256 19.70 12.82 -5.46
C THR A 256 19.74 14.28 -5.03
N ILE A 257 20.83 15.00 -5.30
CA ILE A 257 20.95 16.43 -5.02
C ILE A 257 20.00 17.23 -5.90
N GLY A 258 20.01 16.96 -7.21
CA GLY A 258 19.09 17.59 -8.15
C GLY A 258 17.62 17.29 -7.80
N GLY A 259 17.29 16.02 -7.57
CA GLY A 259 15.91 15.55 -7.38
C GLY A 259 15.36 15.61 -5.95
N GLY A 260 16.16 16.03 -4.98
CA GLY A 260 15.84 15.96 -3.55
C GLY A 260 15.82 17.32 -2.84
N LEU A 261 16.02 18.42 -3.57
CA LEU A 261 16.09 19.78 -3.00
C LEU A 261 15.04 20.68 -3.64
N ASN A 262 15.10 20.84 -4.95
CA ASN A 262 14.25 21.79 -5.67
C ASN A 262 12.78 21.36 -5.57
N GLU A 263 12.50 20.07 -5.65
CA GLU A 263 11.16 19.52 -5.62
C GLU A 263 10.44 19.76 -4.29
N PRO A 264 10.99 19.42 -3.10
CA PRO A 264 10.35 19.77 -1.83
C PRO A 264 10.28 21.28 -1.60
N ARG A 265 11.29 22.06 -2.02
CA ARG A 265 11.23 23.55 -2.01
C ARG A 265 10.01 24.05 -2.77
N ASP A 266 9.83 23.58 -3.99
CA ASP A 266 8.75 24.01 -4.88
C ASP A 266 7.38 23.53 -4.37
N ALA A 267 7.30 22.33 -3.79
CA ALA A 267 6.08 21.85 -3.15
C ALA A 267 5.66 22.74 -1.95
N ILE A 268 6.61 23.18 -1.12
CA ILE A 268 6.34 24.14 -0.03
C ILE A 268 5.82 25.46 -0.60
N GLY A 269 6.52 26.02 -1.60
CA GLY A 269 6.17 27.28 -2.23
C GLY A 269 4.78 27.26 -2.88
N VAL A 270 4.48 26.23 -3.68
CA VAL A 270 3.18 26.06 -4.35
C VAL A 270 2.06 25.85 -3.34
N ALA A 271 2.24 25.00 -2.34
CA ALA A 271 1.22 24.76 -1.32
C ALA A 271 0.90 26.03 -0.51
N ALA A 272 1.94 26.77 -0.08
CA ALA A 272 1.75 28.05 0.59
C ALA A 272 1.07 29.06 -0.33
N TRP A 273 1.53 29.21 -1.57
CA TRP A 273 0.92 30.09 -2.56
C TRP A 273 -0.55 29.76 -2.82
N ALA A 274 -0.91 28.49 -2.93
CA ALA A 274 -2.30 28.06 -3.12
C ALA A 274 -3.20 28.45 -1.94
N LEU A 275 -2.77 28.17 -0.71
CA LEU A 275 -3.55 28.51 0.50
C LEU A 275 -3.64 30.03 0.72
N LEU A 276 -2.61 30.80 0.37
CA LEU A 276 -2.65 32.26 0.52
C LEU A 276 -3.56 32.92 -0.53
N ASN A 277 -3.74 32.32 -1.71
CA ASN A 277 -4.68 32.84 -2.72
C ASN A 277 -6.11 32.33 -2.55
N ASP A 278 -6.34 31.25 -1.79
CA ASP A 278 -7.67 30.69 -1.55
C ASP A 278 -8.00 30.65 -0.03
N PRO A 279 -8.64 31.71 0.50
CA PRO A 279 -9.03 31.78 1.90
C PRO A 279 -10.05 30.71 2.33
N GLU A 280 -10.79 30.09 1.40
CA GLU A 280 -11.70 28.98 1.73
C GLU A 280 -10.89 27.73 2.05
N GLN A 281 -9.95 27.37 1.16
CA GLN A 281 -9.08 26.21 1.35
C GLN A 281 -8.19 26.36 2.58
N ARG A 282 -7.64 27.56 2.79
CA ARG A 282 -6.85 27.88 4.00
C ARG A 282 -7.64 27.63 5.28
N ARG A 283 -8.89 28.09 5.33
CA ARG A 283 -9.75 27.94 6.53
C ARG A 283 -10.03 26.48 6.85
N LEU A 284 -10.15 25.61 5.83
CA LEU A 284 -10.36 24.17 6.04
C LEU A 284 -9.18 23.57 6.82
N VAL A 285 -7.94 23.86 6.41
CA VAL A 285 -6.73 23.34 7.04
C VAL A 285 -6.49 23.97 8.41
N GLU A 286 -6.80 25.26 8.58
CA GLU A 286 -6.73 25.93 9.89
C GLU A 286 -7.74 25.34 10.88
N THR A 287 -8.90 24.89 10.40
CA THR A 287 -9.94 24.25 11.23
C THR A 287 -9.63 22.78 11.50
N ASP A 288 -9.04 22.08 10.54
CA ASP A 288 -8.65 20.68 10.64
C ASP A 288 -7.19 20.48 10.18
N PRO A 289 -6.23 20.56 11.12
CA PRO A 289 -4.82 20.34 10.81
C PRO A 289 -4.48 18.92 10.32
N THR A 290 -5.42 17.97 10.31
CA THR A 290 -5.17 16.65 9.72
C THR A 290 -5.13 16.68 8.19
N LEU A 291 -5.51 17.82 7.57
CA LEU A 291 -5.59 17.99 6.12
C LEU A 291 -4.26 18.36 5.43
N TRP A 292 -3.14 18.46 6.15
CA TRP A 292 -1.84 18.83 5.54
C TRP A 292 -1.36 17.84 4.48
N ASP A 293 -1.68 16.54 4.63
CA ASP A 293 -1.40 15.54 3.60
C ASP A 293 -2.20 15.82 2.31
N ALA A 294 -3.47 16.23 2.44
CA ALA A 294 -4.31 16.59 1.30
C ALA A 294 -3.83 17.89 0.62
N VAL A 295 -3.35 18.87 1.39
CA VAL A 295 -2.70 20.08 0.87
C VAL A 295 -1.48 19.71 0.02
N PHE A 296 -0.61 18.85 0.56
CA PHE A 296 0.59 18.42 -0.15
C PHE A 296 0.26 17.68 -1.44
N ASP A 297 -0.63 16.69 -1.38
CA ASP A 297 -1.03 15.91 -2.56
C ASP A 297 -1.70 16.76 -3.63
N GLU A 298 -2.57 17.70 -3.24
CA GLU A 298 -3.21 18.60 -4.18
C GLU A 298 -2.22 19.62 -4.75
N ALA A 299 -1.24 20.10 -3.98
CA ALA A 299 -0.24 21.05 -4.47
C ALA A 299 0.62 20.42 -5.58
N ILE A 300 1.12 19.20 -5.37
CA ILE A 300 1.96 18.50 -6.35
C ILE A 300 1.15 17.91 -7.52
N ARG A 301 -0.16 17.69 -7.36
CA ARG A 301 -1.05 17.46 -8.50
C ARG A 301 -1.21 18.73 -9.31
N TRP A 302 -1.60 19.83 -8.65
CA TRP A 302 -1.95 21.08 -9.28
C TRP A 302 -0.76 21.71 -10.00
N VAL A 303 0.43 21.69 -9.40
CA VAL A 303 1.70 22.09 -10.03
C VAL A 303 2.75 21.05 -9.65
N ALA A 304 2.99 20.09 -10.54
CA ALA A 304 4.00 19.06 -10.34
C ALA A 304 5.40 19.69 -10.34
N PRO A 305 6.22 19.51 -9.27
CA PRO A 305 7.56 20.08 -9.23
C PRO A 305 8.44 19.58 -10.39
N ILE A 306 8.38 18.28 -10.69
CA ILE A 306 8.90 17.71 -11.93
C ILE A 306 7.77 17.72 -12.96
N GLY A 307 7.86 18.62 -13.92
CA GLY A 307 6.83 18.79 -14.94
C GLY A 307 7.05 17.98 -16.20
N MET A 308 8.31 17.69 -16.56
CA MET A 308 8.65 16.81 -17.69
C MET A 308 9.94 16.03 -17.45
N TYR A 309 9.96 14.76 -17.86
CA TYR A 309 11.20 13.98 -17.98
C TYR A 309 11.25 13.18 -19.28
N SER A 310 12.43 12.65 -19.62
CA SER A 310 12.66 11.95 -20.88
C SER A 310 12.42 10.44 -20.84
N ARG A 311 11.96 9.91 -21.97
CA ARG A 311 12.02 8.48 -22.35
C ARG A 311 12.47 8.36 -23.80
N GLN A 312 13.01 7.21 -24.18
CA GLN A 312 13.31 6.89 -25.58
C GLN A 312 12.64 5.57 -25.98
N THR A 313 12.01 5.53 -27.16
CA THR A 313 11.42 4.28 -27.66
C THR A 313 12.52 3.32 -28.09
N THR A 314 12.40 2.03 -27.74
CA THR A 314 13.35 0.99 -28.14
C THR A 314 12.96 0.32 -29.47
N ARG A 315 11.71 0.51 -29.90
CA ARG A 315 11.08 -0.08 -31.08
C ARG A 315 9.96 0.82 -31.58
N ASP A 316 9.50 0.59 -32.82
CA ASP A 316 8.30 1.24 -33.34
C ASP A 316 7.09 0.90 -32.46
N VAL A 317 6.31 1.92 -32.10
CA VAL A 317 5.13 1.77 -31.22
C VAL A 317 4.03 2.75 -31.61
N ALA A 318 2.77 2.35 -31.40
CA ALA A 318 1.63 3.26 -31.49
C ALA A 318 1.20 3.68 -30.08
N LEU A 319 1.31 4.97 -29.75
CA LEU A 319 0.84 5.54 -28.49
C LEU A 319 -0.37 6.44 -28.78
N ARG A 320 -1.53 6.13 -28.20
CA ARG A 320 -2.81 6.83 -28.48
C ARG A 320 -3.11 6.96 -29.98
N GLY A 321 -2.81 5.90 -30.74
CA GLY A 321 -2.99 5.84 -32.19
C GLY A 321 -1.95 6.61 -32.99
N VAL A 322 -1.01 7.31 -32.35
CA VAL A 322 0.11 8.01 -32.99
C VAL A 322 1.33 7.09 -33.09
N HIS A 323 1.89 6.98 -34.30
CA HIS A 323 3.12 6.25 -34.54
C HIS A 323 4.34 7.01 -33.97
N LEU A 324 5.11 6.33 -33.14
CA LEU A 324 6.41 6.74 -32.65
C LEU A 324 7.46 5.76 -33.20
N PRO A 325 8.44 6.22 -33.99
CA PRO A 325 9.49 5.34 -34.51
C PRO A 325 10.41 4.87 -33.39
N ALA A 326 11.14 3.77 -33.60
CA ALA A 326 12.23 3.35 -32.75
C ALA A 326 13.28 4.47 -32.59
N GLY A 327 13.76 4.69 -31.36
CA GLY A 327 14.70 5.77 -31.04
C GLY A 327 14.06 7.15 -30.85
N ALA A 328 12.74 7.28 -30.96
CA ALA A 328 12.03 8.53 -30.72
C ALA A 328 12.23 9.03 -29.29
N LYS A 329 12.66 10.29 -29.17
CA LYS A 329 12.84 11.00 -27.90
C LYS A 329 11.51 11.59 -27.45
N LEU A 330 11.06 11.17 -26.27
CA LEU A 330 9.80 11.60 -25.68
C LEU A 330 10.05 12.60 -24.56
N GLY A 331 9.14 13.56 -24.39
CA GLY A 331 9.00 14.37 -23.19
C GLY A 331 7.69 13.98 -22.50
N ILE A 332 7.80 13.34 -21.34
CA ILE A 332 6.67 12.85 -20.56
C ILE A 332 6.20 13.96 -19.62
N CYS A 333 5.11 14.64 -19.97
CA CYS A 333 4.69 15.89 -19.31
C CYS A 333 3.75 15.63 -18.13
N LEU A 334 4.30 15.28 -16.96
CA LEU A 334 3.56 15.13 -15.70
C LEU A 334 2.72 16.36 -15.34
N LEU A 335 3.24 17.56 -15.61
CA LEU A 335 2.55 18.83 -15.33
C LEU A 335 1.25 18.97 -16.12
N SER A 336 1.23 18.44 -17.34
CA SER A 336 0.02 18.34 -18.15
C SER A 336 -0.86 17.18 -17.68
N ALA A 337 -0.25 16.01 -17.48
CA ALA A 337 -0.97 14.80 -17.13
C ALA A 337 -1.73 14.93 -15.82
N ASN A 338 -1.28 15.74 -14.85
CA ASN A 338 -1.99 15.99 -13.58
C ASN A 338 -3.11 17.05 -13.69
N ARG A 339 -3.27 17.65 -14.86
CA ARG A 339 -4.33 18.61 -15.21
C ARG A 339 -5.30 18.04 -16.25
N ASP A 340 -5.23 16.74 -16.54
CA ASP A 340 -6.08 16.10 -17.55
C ASP A 340 -7.54 16.04 -17.10
N GLU A 341 -8.40 16.70 -17.86
CA GLU A 341 -9.84 16.84 -17.63
C GLU A 341 -10.58 15.50 -17.68
N SER A 342 -9.97 14.45 -18.28
CA SER A 342 -10.52 13.10 -18.26
C SER A 342 -10.38 12.41 -16.90
N GLN A 343 -9.55 12.94 -16.00
CA GLN A 343 -9.21 12.31 -14.71
C GLN A 343 -9.66 13.13 -13.51
N TRP A 344 -9.64 14.47 -13.61
CA TRP A 344 -10.07 15.38 -12.54
C TRP A 344 -11.12 16.36 -13.05
N SER A 345 -12.11 16.63 -12.20
CA SER A 345 -13.13 17.65 -12.48
C SER A 345 -12.55 19.04 -12.21
N ASP A 346 -12.65 20.01 -13.13
CA ASP A 346 -12.03 21.33 -12.96
C ASP A 346 -10.55 21.26 -12.52
N PRO A 347 -9.67 20.61 -13.31
CA PRO A 347 -8.31 20.27 -12.89
C PRO A 347 -7.43 21.49 -12.58
N ALA A 348 -7.78 22.65 -13.14
CA ALA A 348 -7.07 23.92 -12.95
C ALA A 348 -7.32 24.56 -11.58
N ARG A 349 -8.35 24.13 -10.84
CA ARG A 349 -8.61 24.59 -9.47
C ARG A 349 -7.83 23.74 -8.45
N PHE A 350 -7.20 24.43 -7.50
CA PHE A 350 -6.65 23.81 -6.29
C PHE A 350 -7.81 23.47 -5.33
N ASP A 351 -8.05 22.18 -5.09
CA ASP A 351 -9.07 21.71 -4.16
C ASP A 351 -8.67 20.50 -3.31
N ILE A 352 -8.43 20.74 -2.01
CA ILE A 352 -8.03 19.69 -1.06
C ILE A 352 -9.18 18.76 -0.66
N ARG A 353 -10.41 19.05 -1.07
CA ARG A 353 -11.59 18.21 -0.82
C ARG A 353 -11.78 17.11 -1.87
N ARG A 354 -10.93 17.08 -2.91
CA ARG A 354 -10.99 16.04 -3.95
C ARG A 354 -10.88 14.66 -3.33
N THR A 355 -11.94 13.88 -3.45
CA THR A 355 -11.98 12.49 -2.96
C THR A 355 -12.41 11.57 -4.09
N GLY A 356 -11.59 10.57 -4.41
CA GLY A 356 -11.90 9.56 -5.42
C GLY A 356 -11.61 9.92 -6.89
N GLU A 357 -11.06 11.10 -7.17
CA GLU A 357 -10.65 11.52 -8.53
C GLU A 357 -9.19 11.15 -8.84
N GLY A 358 -8.99 10.30 -9.86
CA GLY A 358 -7.67 9.97 -10.41
C GLY A 358 -6.63 9.50 -9.37
N ALA A 359 -5.37 9.41 -9.81
CA ALA A 359 -4.23 9.34 -8.91
C ALA A 359 -3.10 10.17 -9.53
N HIS A 360 -2.68 11.25 -8.88
CA HIS A 360 -1.65 12.12 -9.44
C HIS A 360 -0.36 11.33 -9.76
N LEU A 361 0.36 11.77 -10.79
CA LEU A 361 1.58 11.15 -11.31
C LEU A 361 2.84 11.94 -10.91
N ALA A 362 2.74 12.90 -9.98
CA ALA A 362 3.86 13.77 -9.59
C ALA A 362 5.11 13.00 -9.09
N PHE A 363 4.93 11.80 -8.52
CA PHE A 363 6.02 10.92 -8.11
C PHE A 363 6.41 9.87 -9.17
N GLY A 364 5.85 9.96 -10.37
CA GLY A 364 5.91 8.93 -11.40
C GLY A 364 5.15 7.67 -11.02
N LYS A 365 5.24 6.67 -11.90
CA LYS A 365 4.77 5.29 -11.67
C LYS A 365 5.84 4.30 -12.15
N GLY A 366 5.54 3.01 -12.07
CA GLY A 366 6.45 1.97 -12.53
C GLY A 366 7.69 1.81 -11.66
N VAL A 367 8.77 1.36 -12.28
CA VAL A 367 10.00 0.97 -11.56
C VAL A 367 10.77 2.16 -10.99
N HIS A 368 10.66 3.33 -11.62
CA HIS A 368 11.34 4.57 -11.21
C HIS A 368 10.52 5.44 -10.26
N VAL A 369 9.37 4.97 -9.75
CA VAL A 369 8.55 5.73 -8.79
C VAL A 369 9.42 6.34 -7.68
N CYS A 370 9.16 7.60 -7.33
CA CYS A 370 10.04 8.39 -6.47
C CYS A 370 10.40 7.67 -5.16
N LEU A 371 11.70 7.52 -4.90
CA LEU A 371 12.22 6.87 -3.70
C LEU A 371 12.11 7.80 -2.47
N GLY A 372 12.18 9.12 -2.71
CA GLY A 372 12.07 10.17 -1.70
C GLY A 372 10.63 10.58 -1.34
N ALA A 373 9.59 9.91 -1.87
CA ALA A 373 8.20 10.33 -1.66
C ALA A 373 7.80 10.42 -0.18
N TRP A 374 8.30 9.51 0.66
CA TRP A 374 8.06 9.54 2.11
C TRP A 374 8.82 10.64 2.83
N VAL A 375 10.04 10.93 2.37
CA VAL A 375 10.83 12.07 2.87
C VAL A 375 10.09 13.37 2.55
N ALA A 376 9.72 13.59 1.29
CA ALA A 376 9.03 14.81 0.87
C ALA A 376 7.71 15.03 1.61
N ARG A 377 6.89 13.99 1.82
CA ARG A 377 5.66 14.09 2.64
C ARG A 377 5.97 14.50 4.08
N ALA A 378 6.88 13.81 4.75
CA ALA A 378 7.23 14.11 6.13
C ALA A 378 7.88 15.50 6.28
N GLU A 379 8.71 15.89 5.33
CA GLU A 379 9.37 17.18 5.31
C GLU A 379 8.38 18.33 5.09
N VAL A 380 7.47 18.18 4.11
CA VAL A 380 6.59 19.26 3.66
C VAL A 380 5.27 19.28 4.45
N ALA A 381 4.54 18.16 4.45
CA ALA A 381 3.20 18.05 5.04
C ALA A 381 3.25 17.92 6.56
N ASP A 382 4.13 17.08 7.12
CA ASP A 382 4.17 16.87 8.58
C ASP A 382 4.90 17.99 9.33
N VAL A 383 5.79 18.73 8.65
CA VAL A 383 6.73 19.66 9.31
C VAL A 383 6.66 21.07 8.74
N ALA A 384 7.07 21.29 7.48
CA ALA A 384 7.28 22.64 6.96
C ALA A 384 6.00 23.49 6.93
N LEU A 385 4.93 22.99 6.30
CA LEU A 385 3.68 23.73 6.15
C LEU A 385 2.97 23.99 7.50
N PRO A 386 2.76 22.99 8.38
CA PRO A 386 2.15 23.24 9.68
C PRO A 386 2.94 24.25 10.51
N LYS A 387 4.28 24.11 10.56
CA LYS A 387 5.12 25.02 11.34
C LYS A 387 5.13 26.42 10.75
N LEU A 388 5.21 26.58 9.42
CA LEU A 388 5.17 27.89 8.76
C LEU A 388 3.90 28.67 9.13
N PHE A 389 2.73 28.06 8.93
CA PHE A 389 1.44 28.71 9.18
C PHE A 389 1.19 28.96 10.68
N ALA A 390 1.70 28.09 11.57
CA ALA A 390 1.65 28.34 13.01
C ALA A 390 2.64 29.44 13.46
N ALA A 391 3.79 29.53 12.80
CA ALA A 391 4.89 30.40 13.18
C ALA A 391 4.68 31.87 12.82
N LEU A 392 3.89 32.15 11.78
CA LEU A 392 3.71 33.48 11.20
C LEU A 392 2.23 33.89 11.22
N PRO A 393 1.70 34.37 12.37
CA PRO A 393 0.32 34.85 12.45
C PRO A 393 0.06 35.97 11.45
N GLY A 394 -1.02 35.84 10.68
CA GLY A 394 -1.34 36.80 9.62
C GLY A 394 -0.45 36.71 8.38
N LEU A 395 0.21 35.55 8.16
CA LEU A 395 0.95 35.28 6.92
C LEU A 395 0.06 35.53 5.70
N ASP A 396 0.54 36.35 4.77
CA ASP A 396 -0.14 36.71 3.53
C ASP A 396 0.85 37.11 2.42
N LEU A 397 0.37 37.15 1.18
CA LEU A 397 1.10 37.68 0.03
C LEU A 397 1.15 39.21 0.09
N ILE A 398 2.17 39.81 -0.53
CA ILE A 398 2.27 41.27 -0.66
C ILE A 398 1.60 41.70 -1.98
N PRO A 399 0.48 42.46 -1.95
CA PRO A 399 -0.28 42.78 -3.16
C PRO A 399 0.54 43.48 -4.26
N ASP A 400 1.45 44.39 -3.86
CA ASP A 400 2.28 45.17 -4.80
C ASP A 400 3.59 44.46 -5.21
N ARG A 401 3.84 43.25 -4.70
CA ARG A 401 5.00 42.42 -5.04
C ARG A 401 4.53 40.98 -5.30
N PRO A 402 3.92 40.74 -6.48
CA PRO A 402 3.25 39.48 -6.76
C PRO A 402 4.25 38.31 -6.80
N ALA A 403 3.82 37.17 -6.26
CA ALA A 403 4.57 35.93 -6.39
C ALA A 403 4.64 35.51 -7.86
N ARG A 404 5.79 34.98 -8.29
CA ARG A 404 6.06 34.62 -9.68
C ARG A 404 6.40 33.15 -9.78
N ALA A 405 5.65 32.40 -10.59
CA ALA A 405 5.96 31.03 -10.94
C ALA A 405 6.74 30.96 -12.26
N GLY A 406 7.60 29.95 -12.41
CA GLY A 406 8.43 29.76 -13.59
C GLY A 406 8.74 28.31 -13.88
N GLY A 407 9.01 28.00 -15.14
CA GLY A 407 9.47 26.69 -15.60
C GLY A 407 8.36 25.70 -15.98
N TRP A 408 8.76 24.62 -16.66
CA TRP A 408 7.86 23.57 -17.16
C TRP A 408 8.46 22.16 -17.15
N VAL A 409 9.79 22.05 -17.30
CA VAL A 409 10.53 20.80 -17.03
C VAL A 409 10.59 20.56 -15.52
N PHE A 410 10.95 21.61 -14.80
CA PHE A 410 10.73 21.78 -13.38
C PHE A 410 9.89 23.05 -13.20
N ARG A 411 8.92 23.06 -12.29
CA ARG A 411 8.05 24.23 -12.07
C ARG A 411 7.82 24.47 -10.59
N GLY A 412 8.04 25.72 -10.19
CA GLY A 412 7.87 26.20 -8.82
C GLY A 412 7.71 27.71 -8.78
N MET A 413 7.93 28.27 -7.59
CA MET A 413 7.89 29.71 -7.36
C MET A 413 9.30 30.29 -7.49
N ASP A 414 9.53 31.21 -8.43
CA ASP A 414 10.79 31.92 -8.63
C ASP A 414 10.98 33.05 -7.61
N GLU A 415 9.89 33.73 -7.23
CA GLU A 415 9.86 34.77 -6.20
C GLU A 415 8.53 34.67 -5.44
N MET A 416 8.57 34.77 -4.11
CA MET A 416 7.36 34.76 -3.29
C MET A 416 7.50 35.67 -2.06
N PRO A 417 7.38 37.00 -2.25
CA PRO A 417 7.45 37.95 -1.15
C PRO A 417 6.22 37.83 -0.24
N VAL A 418 6.44 37.66 1.06
CA VAL A 418 5.37 37.44 2.05
C VAL A 418 5.44 38.45 3.19
N THR A 419 4.29 38.70 3.81
CA THR A 419 4.13 39.56 4.98
C THR A 419 3.42 38.81 6.11
N TRP A 420 3.57 39.27 7.36
CA TRP A 420 2.87 38.72 8.52
C TRP A 420 2.79 39.77 9.65
N GLY A 421 1.93 39.53 10.64
CA GLY A 421 1.75 40.44 11.77
C GLY A 421 2.97 40.49 12.70
N ALA A 422 3.31 41.68 13.20
CA ALA A 422 4.36 41.83 14.20
C ALA A 422 3.98 41.08 15.49
N PHE A 423 4.85 40.18 15.94
CA PHE A 423 4.69 39.48 17.21
C PHE A 423 4.74 40.51 18.36
N SER A 424 3.61 40.80 19.00
CA SER A 424 3.59 41.65 20.21
C SER A 424 4.09 40.85 21.41
N GLY A 425 5.39 40.57 21.44
CA GLY A 425 6.06 40.11 22.64
C GLY A 425 6.15 41.25 23.66
N SER A 426 5.14 41.42 24.52
CA SER A 426 5.29 42.20 25.76
C SER A 426 5.44 41.28 26.97
N VAL A 427 6.68 40.88 27.25
CA VAL A 427 7.11 40.70 28.64
C VAL A 427 7.50 42.09 29.12
N GLY A 428 6.54 42.81 29.70
CA GLY A 428 6.73 44.15 30.23
C GLY A 428 6.49 44.15 31.73
N GLY A 429 7.57 44.05 32.51
CA GLY A 429 7.57 44.35 33.94
C GLY A 429 7.18 45.80 34.18
N GLY A 430 6.16 46.01 35.01
CA GLY A 430 5.73 47.32 35.50
C GLY A 430 5.52 47.25 37.00
N VAL A 431 6.58 47.55 37.74
CA VAL A 431 6.56 47.73 39.19
C VAL A 431 5.72 48.96 39.54
N GLY A 432 4.51 48.73 40.02
CA GLY A 432 3.70 49.74 40.71
C GLY A 432 3.78 49.53 42.22
N ARG A 433 4.63 50.30 42.90
CA ARG A 433 4.69 50.40 44.36
C ARG A 433 3.51 51.22 44.90
N THR A 434 2.71 50.60 45.76
CA THR A 434 1.98 51.23 46.88
C THR A 434 1.91 50.16 47.97
N ALA A 435 2.68 50.27 49.07
CA ALA A 435 2.25 50.84 50.36
C ALA A 435 0.82 50.36 50.73
N ASP A 436 0.55 49.64 51.81
CA ASP A 436 1.05 49.78 53.18
C ASP A 436 0.68 48.53 54.01
N ALA A 437 1.29 48.38 55.18
CA ALA A 437 1.24 47.23 56.08
C ALA A 437 -0.04 47.14 56.95
N GLY A 438 -0.41 45.91 57.35
CA GLY A 438 -1.43 45.64 58.37
C GLY A 438 -1.60 44.14 58.68
N PRO A 439 -1.27 43.63 59.89
CA PRO A 439 -1.03 42.20 60.14
C PRO A 439 -2.14 41.48 60.92
N ALA A 440 -2.30 40.16 60.71
CA ALA A 440 -2.81 39.20 61.71
C ALA A 440 -2.60 37.77 61.16
N GLN A 441 -1.60 37.02 61.63
CA GLN A 441 -1.67 36.06 62.74
C GLN A 441 -2.78 35.00 62.63
N GLY A 442 -2.38 33.73 62.52
CA GLY A 442 -3.28 32.59 62.78
C GLY A 442 -2.86 31.24 62.19
N ALA A 443 -2.00 30.52 62.91
CA ALA A 443 -1.93 29.05 63.08
C ALA A 443 -2.09 28.05 61.88
N ARG A 444 -1.08 27.16 61.76
CA ARG A 444 -1.05 25.84 61.07
C ARG A 444 -1.92 24.79 61.81
N PRO A 445 -1.98 23.48 61.41
CA PRO A 445 -1.87 22.80 60.11
C PRO A 445 -3.06 21.83 59.83
N GLY A 446 -3.21 21.30 58.62
CA GLY A 446 -4.13 20.17 58.38
C GLY A 446 -4.05 19.59 56.98
N GLN A 447 -3.70 18.31 56.89
CA GLN A 447 -3.68 17.49 55.67
C GLN A 447 -5.09 17.38 55.06
N GLY A 448 -5.19 17.42 53.72
CA GLY A 448 -6.45 17.10 53.05
C GLY A 448 -6.47 17.37 51.55
N ALA A 449 -6.69 16.28 50.80
CA ALA A 449 -7.40 16.21 49.51
C ALA A 449 -6.73 16.73 48.21
N ARG A 450 -6.54 15.79 47.29
CA ARG A 450 -6.30 15.98 45.85
C ARG A 450 -7.51 16.70 45.19
N PRO A 451 -7.33 17.67 44.28
CA PRO A 451 -8.43 18.19 43.49
C PRO A 451 -8.64 17.43 42.18
N GLY A 452 -9.82 16.81 42.08
CA GLY A 452 -10.79 17.00 41.00
C GLY A 452 -10.32 16.93 39.55
N GLN A 453 -10.65 15.81 38.90
CA GLN A 453 -10.80 15.71 37.45
C GLN A 453 -11.90 16.66 36.96
N GLY A 454 -11.50 17.71 36.25
CA GLY A 454 -12.38 18.46 35.36
C GLY A 454 -12.36 17.79 33.98
N THR A 455 -13.43 17.07 33.66
CA THR A 455 -13.65 16.46 32.35
C THR A 455 -13.94 17.54 31.31
N THR A 456 -12.99 17.79 30.39
CA THR A 456 -13.30 18.41 29.10
C THR A 456 -14.14 17.43 28.27
N PRO A 457 -15.22 17.87 27.61
CA PRO A 457 -16.06 16.97 26.83
C PRO A 457 -15.30 16.44 25.62
N VAL A 458 -15.32 15.12 25.45
CA VAL A 458 -14.96 14.42 24.21
C VAL A 458 -15.86 14.96 23.09
N PRO A 459 -15.36 15.22 21.86
CA PRO A 459 -16.23 15.66 20.77
C PRO A 459 -17.29 14.57 20.53
N ALA A 460 -18.55 14.96 20.61
CA ALA A 460 -19.66 14.10 20.25
C ALA A 460 -19.52 13.71 18.78
N VAL A 461 -19.46 12.40 18.51
CA VAL A 461 -19.60 11.82 17.18
C VAL A 461 -20.88 12.41 16.58
N ALA A 462 -20.75 13.17 15.49
CA ALA A 462 -21.89 13.72 14.77
C ALA A 462 -22.85 12.58 14.39
N LEU A 463 -23.97 12.52 15.09
CA LEU A 463 -25.14 11.75 14.69
C LEU A 463 -25.98 12.64 13.77
N ASP A 464 -26.29 12.07 12.61
CA ASP A 464 -27.36 12.44 11.68
C ASP A 464 -27.22 13.72 10.83
N GLY A 465 -26.78 13.49 9.58
CA GLY A 465 -27.15 14.25 8.38
C GLY A 465 -27.32 13.28 7.20
N ALA A 466 -28.50 13.23 6.59
CA ALA A 466 -28.98 12.20 5.65
C ALA A 466 -28.51 12.39 4.20
N ALA A 467 -28.30 11.28 3.44
CA ALA A 467 -28.60 11.11 1.98
C ALA A 467 -27.81 9.98 1.24
N GLY A 468 -27.53 8.81 1.84
CA GLY A 468 -26.89 7.71 1.08
C GLY A 468 -27.19 6.30 1.62
N PRO A 469 -27.07 5.25 0.78
CA PRO A 469 -27.46 3.88 1.13
C PRO A 469 -26.52 3.25 2.16
N HIS A 470 -27.08 2.40 3.01
CA HIS A 470 -26.37 1.63 4.03
C HIS A 470 -25.95 0.27 3.48
N VAL A 471 -24.65 -0.02 3.47
CA VAL A 471 -24.11 -1.31 3.00
C VAL A 471 -23.39 -2.04 4.14
N ALA A 472 -23.82 -3.26 4.44
CA ALA A 472 -23.14 -4.16 5.35
C ALA A 472 -22.26 -5.14 4.58
N VAL A 473 -21.04 -5.35 5.04
CA VAL A 473 -20.13 -6.41 4.53
C VAL A 473 -19.82 -7.35 5.69
N VAL A 474 -20.11 -8.64 5.55
CA VAL A 474 -19.88 -9.66 6.57
C VAL A 474 -18.62 -10.44 6.25
N GLY A 475 -17.57 -10.23 7.04
CA GLY A 475 -16.23 -10.76 6.85
C GLY A 475 -15.25 -9.67 6.42
N SER A 476 -14.10 -9.60 7.09
CA SER A 476 -13.07 -8.58 6.87
C SER A 476 -11.84 -9.09 6.13
N GLY A 477 -11.91 -10.27 5.51
CA GLY A 477 -10.86 -10.78 4.62
C GLY A 477 -10.65 -9.91 3.38
N PRO A 478 -9.71 -10.27 2.48
CA PRO A 478 -9.44 -9.49 1.26
C PRO A 478 -10.68 -9.16 0.45
N ALA A 479 -11.59 -10.13 0.27
CA ALA A 479 -12.83 -9.92 -0.46
C ALA A 479 -13.70 -8.84 0.21
N GLY A 480 -13.90 -8.91 1.52
CA GLY A 480 -14.68 -7.93 2.26
C GLY A 480 -14.06 -6.54 2.23
N CYS A 481 -12.76 -6.42 2.44
CA CYS A 481 -12.05 -5.15 2.36
C CYS A 481 -12.09 -4.54 0.96
N TYR A 482 -11.84 -5.33 -0.09
CA TYR A 482 -11.93 -4.83 -1.47
C TYR A 482 -13.35 -4.49 -1.88
N THR A 483 -14.35 -5.26 -1.46
CA THR A 483 -15.77 -4.94 -1.70
C THR A 483 -16.14 -3.62 -1.03
N ALA A 484 -15.76 -3.42 0.24
CA ALA A 484 -16.00 -2.15 0.92
C ALA A 484 -15.36 -0.96 0.20
N GLN A 485 -14.09 -1.11 -0.24
CA GLN A 485 -13.40 -0.11 -1.06
C GLN A 485 -14.10 0.14 -2.39
N ALA A 486 -14.52 -0.91 -3.09
CA ALA A 486 -15.16 -0.81 -4.40
C ALA A 486 -16.55 -0.15 -4.30
N VAL A 487 -17.36 -0.55 -3.31
CA VAL A 487 -18.66 0.07 -3.03
C VAL A 487 -18.49 1.55 -2.68
N ARG A 488 -17.53 1.90 -1.82
CA ARG A 488 -17.28 3.30 -1.44
C ARG A 488 -16.86 4.16 -2.62
N ARG A 489 -16.04 3.63 -3.54
CA ARG A 489 -15.65 4.32 -4.78
C ARG A 489 -16.82 4.46 -5.74
N ARG A 490 -17.61 3.40 -5.89
CA ARG A 490 -18.72 3.35 -6.85
C ARG A 490 -19.94 4.16 -6.38
N LEU A 491 -20.13 4.24 -5.08
CA LEU A 491 -21.19 4.95 -4.39
C LEU A 491 -20.57 5.81 -3.28
N PRO A 492 -20.02 7.01 -3.59
CA PRO A 492 -19.38 7.88 -2.59
C PRO A 492 -20.27 8.27 -1.41
N GLY A 493 -21.60 8.31 -1.61
CA GLY A 493 -22.59 8.54 -0.56
C GLY A 493 -22.88 7.32 0.32
N ALA A 494 -22.44 6.10 -0.06
CA ALA A 494 -22.77 4.88 0.68
C ALA A 494 -22.04 4.79 2.02
N ARG A 495 -22.78 4.43 3.07
CA ARG A 495 -22.26 4.18 4.42
C ARG A 495 -21.96 2.70 4.57
N VAL A 496 -20.67 2.36 4.50
CA VAL A 496 -20.22 0.96 4.54
C VAL A 496 -19.82 0.56 5.97
N THR A 497 -20.36 -0.57 6.45
CA THR A 497 -19.98 -1.19 7.72
C THR A 497 -19.50 -2.62 7.49
N VAL A 498 -18.30 -2.94 7.94
CA VAL A 498 -17.70 -4.28 7.87
C VAL A 498 -17.84 -4.96 9.22
N PHE A 499 -18.56 -6.07 9.27
CA PHE A 499 -18.73 -6.92 10.45
C PHE A 499 -17.73 -8.08 10.41
N GLU A 500 -17.03 -8.32 11.51
CA GLU A 500 -16.07 -9.41 11.65
C GLU A 500 -16.37 -10.21 12.91
N ALA A 501 -16.33 -11.54 12.80
CA ALA A 501 -16.64 -12.45 13.90
C ALA A 501 -15.58 -12.41 15.01
N ARG A 502 -14.39 -11.87 14.71
CA ARG A 502 -13.23 -11.75 15.61
C ARG A 502 -12.89 -10.28 15.90
N PRO A 503 -12.17 -9.99 17.00
CA PRO A 503 -11.65 -8.64 17.22
C PRO A 503 -10.58 -8.27 16.19
N GLU A 504 -9.88 -9.25 15.64
CA GLU A 504 -8.89 -9.06 14.57
C GLU A 504 -9.50 -9.12 13.14
N PRO A 505 -9.11 -8.19 12.24
CA PRO A 505 -9.54 -8.18 10.85
C PRO A 505 -8.64 -9.04 9.93
N TYR A 506 -8.92 -8.96 8.63
CA TYR A 506 -8.12 -9.46 7.49
C TYR A 506 -8.21 -10.95 7.17
N GLY A 507 -8.94 -11.74 7.96
CA GLY A 507 -9.26 -13.13 7.67
C GLY A 507 -8.03 -13.97 7.31
N LEU A 508 -8.06 -14.61 6.12
CA LEU A 508 -6.96 -15.48 5.67
C LEU A 508 -5.65 -14.73 5.41
N VAL A 509 -5.60 -13.41 5.29
CA VAL A 509 -4.29 -12.70 5.27
C VAL A 509 -3.55 -12.93 6.59
N ARG A 510 -4.29 -12.95 7.70
CA ARG A 510 -3.72 -13.13 9.03
C ARG A 510 -3.54 -14.61 9.41
N TYR A 511 -4.52 -15.45 9.08
CA TYR A 511 -4.58 -16.85 9.55
C TYR A 511 -4.46 -17.92 8.45
N GLY A 512 -4.39 -17.53 7.18
CA GLY A 512 -4.30 -18.45 6.04
C GLY A 512 -3.00 -18.33 5.24
N VAL A 513 -2.50 -17.11 5.01
CA VAL A 513 -1.17 -16.89 4.42
C VAL A 513 -0.13 -17.47 5.37
N ALA A 514 0.84 -18.19 4.81
CA ALA A 514 1.91 -18.81 5.58
C ALA A 514 2.60 -17.79 6.51
N PRO A 515 2.94 -18.17 7.76
CA PRO A 515 3.50 -17.25 8.74
C PRO A 515 4.88 -16.69 8.36
N ASP A 516 5.62 -17.35 7.48
CA ASP A 516 6.89 -16.86 6.93
C ASP A 516 6.71 -15.97 5.68
N HIS A 517 5.47 -15.77 5.20
CA HIS A 517 5.14 -14.99 4.00
C HIS A 517 4.70 -13.55 4.32
N GLN A 518 5.51 -12.82 5.09
CA GLN A 518 5.16 -11.46 5.52
C GLN A 518 4.98 -10.47 4.36
N GLY A 519 5.72 -10.65 3.25
CA GLY A 519 5.53 -9.83 2.04
C GLY A 519 4.11 -9.92 1.48
N THR A 520 3.50 -11.11 1.49
CA THR A 520 2.10 -11.29 1.09
C THR A 520 1.14 -10.69 2.11
N LYS A 521 1.47 -10.74 3.41
CA LYS A 521 0.67 -10.16 4.50
C LYS A 521 0.67 -8.63 4.49
N ALA A 522 1.63 -7.97 3.83
CA ALA A 522 1.74 -6.51 3.73
C ALA A 522 0.52 -5.82 3.07
N VAL A 523 -0.32 -6.56 2.36
CA VAL A 523 -1.62 -6.04 1.87
C VAL A 523 -2.53 -5.56 3.02
N ALA A 524 -2.33 -6.06 4.24
CA ALA A 524 -3.03 -5.58 5.43
C ALA A 524 -2.81 -4.07 5.66
N ASP A 525 -1.64 -3.53 5.33
CA ASP A 525 -1.35 -2.10 5.44
C ASP A 525 -2.24 -1.30 4.48
N GLN A 526 -2.55 -1.84 3.30
CA GLN A 526 -3.52 -1.21 2.40
C GLN A 526 -4.94 -1.26 2.97
N PHE A 527 -5.32 -2.35 3.64
CA PHE A 527 -6.64 -2.49 4.24
C PHE A 527 -6.80 -1.64 5.51
N SER A 528 -5.72 -1.29 6.20
CA SER A 528 -5.78 -0.42 7.38
C SER A 528 -6.39 0.96 7.07
N ARG A 529 -5.97 1.56 5.95
CA ARG A 529 -6.48 2.85 5.44
C ARG A 529 -8.00 2.87 5.24
N LEU A 530 -8.60 1.71 4.91
CA LEU A 530 -10.04 1.58 4.76
C LEU A 530 -10.78 1.98 6.04
N PHE A 531 -10.26 1.53 7.18
CA PHE A 531 -10.88 1.70 8.49
C PHE A 531 -10.41 2.96 9.21
N GLU A 532 -9.22 3.47 8.88
CA GLU A 532 -8.63 4.67 9.49
C GLU A 532 -9.06 5.96 8.78
N HIS A 533 -9.18 5.94 7.45
CA HIS A 533 -9.33 7.16 6.65
C HIS A 533 -10.50 7.15 5.67
N ASP A 534 -10.89 6.00 5.10
CA ASP A 534 -11.88 5.95 4.02
C ASP A 534 -13.35 6.02 4.49
N GLY A 535 -13.58 6.26 5.79
CA GLY A 535 -14.91 6.39 6.39
C GLY A 535 -15.72 5.09 6.46
N VAL A 536 -15.05 3.93 6.35
CA VAL A 536 -15.68 2.61 6.51
C VAL A 536 -15.60 2.16 7.96
N ARG A 537 -16.74 1.76 8.53
CA ARG A 537 -16.81 1.34 9.94
C ARG A 537 -16.46 -0.13 10.09
N PHE A 538 -15.58 -0.46 11.03
CA PHE A 538 -15.30 -1.84 11.44
C PHE A 538 -16.09 -2.18 12.71
N VAL A 539 -16.74 -3.33 12.72
CA VAL A 539 -17.47 -3.89 13.86
C VAL A 539 -16.99 -5.33 14.07
N GLY A 540 -15.91 -5.48 14.82
CA GLY A 540 -15.32 -6.77 15.18
C GLY A 540 -16.07 -7.45 16.33
N SER A 541 -15.65 -8.67 16.65
CA SER A 541 -16.28 -9.52 17.67
C SER A 541 -17.79 -9.65 17.48
N THR A 542 -18.27 -9.73 16.24
CA THR A 542 -19.69 -9.76 15.88
C THR A 542 -19.96 -10.89 14.90
N ARG A 543 -20.61 -11.96 15.38
CA ARG A 543 -20.95 -13.12 14.57
C ARG A 543 -22.35 -12.96 13.96
N VAL A 544 -22.50 -13.35 12.70
CA VAL A 544 -23.77 -13.30 11.96
C VAL A 544 -24.27 -14.72 11.71
N HIS A 545 -25.56 -14.96 11.96
CA HIS A 545 -26.22 -16.27 11.87
C HIS A 545 -27.45 -16.21 10.94
N THR A 546 -27.85 -17.33 10.33
CA THR A 546 -29.11 -17.42 9.55
C THR A 546 -30.34 -17.72 10.43
N GLY A 547 -30.16 -18.21 11.66
CA GLY A 547 -31.24 -18.62 12.56
C GLY A 547 -31.25 -17.88 13.90
N ALA A 548 -32.09 -18.34 14.84
CA ALA A 548 -32.19 -17.77 16.18
C ALA A 548 -30.85 -17.84 16.92
N VAL A 549 -30.51 -16.73 17.58
CA VAL A 549 -29.32 -16.63 18.42
C VAL A 549 -29.61 -17.30 19.77
N ALA A 550 -28.62 -18.01 20.32
CA ALA A 550 -28.78 -18.65 21.63
C ALA A 550 -29.04 -17.59 22.72
N GLU A 551 -29.88 -17.91 23.71
CA GLU A 551 -30.10 -17.00 24.84
C GLU A 551 -28.84 -16.88 25.71
N ASP A 552 -28.54 -15.66 26.13
CA ASP A 552 -27.40 -15.36 26.97
C ASP A 552 -27.65 -15.83 28.41
N LEU A 553 -27.00 -16.92 28.80
CA LEU A 553 -27.13 -17.51 30.13
C LEU A 553 -26.21 -16.77 31.10
N VAL A 554 -26.80 -16.02 32.03
CA VAL A 554 -26.07 -15.30 33.08
C VAL A 554 -25.93 -16.20 34.31
N LEU A 555 -24.72 -16.68 34.56
CA LEU A 555 -24.43 -17.46 35.76
C LEU A 555 -24.26 -16.50 36.95
N HIS A 556 -25.26 -16.46 37.83
CA HIS A 556 -25.21 -15.73 39.09
C HIS A 556 -24.75 -16.67 40.22
N GLY A 557 -23.52 -16.49 40.72
CA GLY A 557 -22.99 -17.21 41.89
C GLY A 557 -22.29 -16.27 42.89
N ARG A 558 -22.39 -16.55 44.20
CA ARG A 558 -21.66 -15.88 45.31
C ARG A 558 -20.80 -16.90 46.08
N PRO A 559 -19.72 -16.54 46.81
CA PRO A 559 -18.95 -15.28 46.85
C PRO A 559 -17.41 -15.48 46.78
N ALA A 560 -16.77 -14.85 45.80
CA ALA A 560 -15.62 -14.00 46.11
C ALA A 560 -16.07 -12.60 45.72
N GLN A 561 -16.28 -11.75 46.73
CA GLN A 561 -16.79 -10.40 46.56
C GLN A 561 -15.91 -9.71 45.49
N HIS A 562 -16.53 -9.16 44.43
CA HIS A 562 -15.95 -8.49 43.24
C HIS A 562 -15.80 -9.30 41.93
N ALA A 563 -16.25 -10.55 41.82
CA ALA A 563 -16.27 -11.21 40.50
C ALA A 563 -17.44 -10.70 39.63
N PRO A 564 -17.20 -10.17 38.40
CA PRO A 564 -18.27 -9.79 37.48
C PRO A 564 -19.10 -11.02 37.08
N ALA A 565 -20.40 -10.82 36.78
CA ALA A 565 -21.26 -11.87 36.25
C ALA A 565 -20.64 -12.43 34.96
N VAL A 566 -20.45 -13.76 34.91
CA VAL A 566 -19.93 -14.45 33.71
C VAL A 566 -21.13 -14.87 32.86
N ARG A 567 -21.16 -14.36 31.65
CA ARG A 567 -22.18 -14.66 30.64
C ARG A 567 -21.69 -15.78 29.73
N SER A 568 -22.57 -16.69 29.31
CA SER A 568 -22.21 -17.81 28.44
C SER A 568 -21.55 -17.36 27.12
N GLN A 569 -21.85 -16.14 26.67
CA GLN A 569 -21.34 -15.53 25.43
C GLN A 569 -20.15 -14.57 25.63
N ASP A 570 -19.51 -14.54 26.82
CA ASP A 570 -18.39 -13.64 27.11
C ASP A 570 -17.10 -13.91 26.32
N ALA A 571 -16.99 -15.00 25.57
CA ALA A 571 -15.89 -15.22 24.62
C ALA A 571 -16.31 -14.98 23.15
N ALA A 572 -17.61 -15.06 22.85
CA ALA A 572 -18.14 -15.08 21.48
C ALA A 572 -18.30 -13.68 20.86
N GLY A 573 -18.65 -12.68 21.68
CA GLY A 573 -18.86 -11.30 21.23
C GLY A 573 -20.34 -10.93 21.09
N ALA A 574 -20.66 -10.00 20.19
CA ALA A 574 -22.01 -9.72 19.75
C ALA A 574 -22.49 -10.78 18.76
N GLU A 575 -23.79 -11.04 18.74
CA GLU A 575 -24.43 -12.00 17.83
C GLU A 575 -25.60 -11.31 17.13
N LEU A 576 -25.66 -11.45 15.80
CA LEU A 576 -26.67 -10.88 14.93
C LEU A 576 -27.26 -11.96 14.03
N THR A 577 -28.51 -11.79 13.61
CA THR A 577 -29.09 -12.59 12.53
C THR A 577 -28.91 -11.87 11.18
N LEU A 578 -28.88 -12.65 10.10
CA LEU A 578 -28.89 -12.11 8.74
C LEU A 578 -30.13 -11.26 8.50
N ASP A 579 -31.28 -11.66 9.06
CA ASP A 579 -32.51 -10.89 8.96
C ASP A 579 -32.41 -9.52 9.63
N GLN A 580 -31.74 -9.41 10.79
CA GLN A 580 -31.47 -8.13 11.42
C GLN A 580 -30.62 -7.23 10.52
N LEU A 581 -29.58 -7.77 9.88
CA LEU A 581 -28.76 -7.02 8.92
C LEU A 581 -29.61 -6.58 7.71
N ARG A 582 -30.42 -7.48 7.15
CA ARG A 582 -31.28 -7.19 5.99
C ARG A 582 -32.37 -6.17 6.32
N GLN A 583 -32.86 -6.14 7.55
CA GLN A 583 -33.82 -5.14 8.01
C GLN A 583 -33.16 -3.77 8.18
N ALA A 584 -31.91 -3.73 8.64
CA ALA A 584 -31.19 -2.49 8.94
C ALA A 584 -30.43 -1.89 7.75
N PHE A 585 -29.97 -2.68 6.77
CA PHE A 585 -29.15 -2.22 5.65
C PHE A 585 -29.87 -2.36 4.29
N ASP A 586 -29.46 -1.55 3.32
CA ASP A 586 -29.95 -1.59 1.93
C ASP A 586 -29.31 -2.72 1.12
N ALA A 587 -28.04 -3.02 1.41
CA ALA A 587 -27.32 -4.14 0.82
C ALA A 587 -26.49 -4.85 1.88
N VAL A 588 -26.52 -6.19 1.86
CA VAL A 588 -25.69 -7.06 2.70
C VAL A 588 -24.82 -7.93 1.80
N VAL A 589 -23.50 -7.82 1.95
CA VAL A 589 -22.53 -8.62 1.20
C VAL A 589 -21.88 -9.64 2.11
N LEU A 590 -21.99 -10.93 1.77
CA LEU A 590 -21.34 -12.01 2.49
C LEU A 590 -19.96 -12.28 1.88
N ALA A 591 -18.93 -11.92 2.63
CA ALA A 591 -17.51 -12.06 2.31
C ALA A 591 -16.79 -12.98 3.30
N THR A 592 -17.50 -14.01 3.77
CA THR A 592 -17.06 -14.94 4.84
C THR A 592 -15.88 -15.84 4.43
N GLY A 593 -15.65 -16.00 3.13
CA GLY A 593 -14.63 -16.91 2.60
C GLY A 593 -15.05 -18.37 2.72
N LEU A 594 -14.07 -19.28 2.77
CA LEU A 594 -14.27 -20.71 2.99
C LEU A 594 -13.27 -21.17 4.04
N ARG A 595 -13.75 -21.83 5.10
CA ARG A 595 -12.91 -22.20 6.24
C ARG A 595 -12.51 -23.67 6.26
N GLN A 596 -13.43 -24.57 5.90
CA GLN A 596 -13.22 -26.00 6.09
C GLN A 596 -12.39 -26.58 4.95
N ASP A 597 -11.51 -27.53 5.28
CA ASP A 597 -10.77 -28.30 4.29
C ASP A 597 -11.71 -29.24 3.50
N ALA A 598 -11.43 -29.42 2.21
CA ALA A 598 -12.18 -30.36 1.39
C ALA A 598 -11.85 -31.80 1.82
N PRO A 599 -12.86 -32.65 2.12
CA PRO A 599 -12.62 -33.99 2.62
C PRO A 599 -12.04 -34.89 1.53
N LEU A 600 -11.11 -35.76 1.92
CA LEU A 600 -10.60 -36.78 1.03
C LEU A 600 -11.68 -37.85 0.82
N GLN A 601 -11.99 -38.19 -0.44
CA GLN A 601 -13.07 -39.12 -0.79
C GLN A 601 -12.53 -40.54 -1.00
N VAL A 602 -11.93 -41.11 0.04
CA VAL A 602 -11.41 -42.49 0.05
C VAL A 602 -11.71 -43.16 1.40
N PRO A 603 -11.76 -44.51 1.49
CA PRO A 603 -11.86 -45.20 2.77
C PRO A 603 -10.75 -44.77 3.74
N GLY A 604 -11.09 -44.60 5.02
CA GLY A 604 -10.17 -44.19 6.08
C GLY A 604 -9.86 -42.69 6.16
N ALA A 605 -10.52 -41.85 5.35
CA ALA A 605 -10.31 -40.40 5.37
C ALA A 605 -10.75 -39.70 6.68
N ASP A 606 -11.45 -40.41 7.55
CA ASP A 606 -11.95 -39.98 8.86
C ASP A 606 -11.11 -40.53 10.03
N LEU A 607 -10.03 -41.28 9.75
CA LEU A 607 -9.12 -41.80 10.77
C LEU A 607 -8.41 -40.67 11.54
N THR A 608 -8.07 -40.97 12.80
CA THR A 608 -7.25 -40.06 13.62
C THR A 608 -5.87 -39.90 12.97
N GLY A 609 -5.38 -38.68 12.84
CA GLY A 609 -4.12 -38.39 12.12
C GLY A 609 -4.31 -37.99 10.66
N VAL A 610 -5.55 -37.99 10.14
CA VAL A 610 -5.90 -37.29 8.89
C VAL A 610 -6.24 -35.83 9.21
N ILE A 611 -5.44 -34.89 8.71
CA ILE A 611 -5.50 -33.47 9.09
C ILE A 611 -5.67 -32.61 7.82
N GLY A 612 -6.48 -31.55 7.91
CA GLY A 612 -6.62 -30.56 6.85
C GLY A 612 -5.42 -29.61 6.76
N SER A 613 -4.97 -29.28 5.55
CA SER A 613 -3.90 -28.29 5.36
C SER A 613 -4.26 -26.89 5.88
N GLY A 614 -5.53 -26.51 5.80
CA GLY A 614 -6.09 -25.28 6.35
C GLY A 614 -6.07 -25.26 7.86
N GLU A 615 -6.48 -26.37 8.49
CA GLU A 615 -6.36 -26.58 9.93
C GLU A 615 -4.91 -26.45 10.39
N LEU A 616 -3.98 -27.16 9.75
CA LEU A 616 -2.55 -27.10 10.06
C LEU A 616 -2.00 -25.67 9.90
N THR A 617 -2.37 -24.98 8.82
CA THR A 617 -1.91 -23.61 8.56
C THR A 617 -2.46 -22.61 9.57
N ARG A 618 -3.71 -22.77 10.01
CA ARG A 618 -4.32 -21.93 11.06
C ARG A 618 -3.66 -22.19 12.41
N LEU A 619 -3.35 -23.44 12.72
CA LEU A 619 -2.59 -23.81 13.91
C LEU A 619 -1.22 -23.13 13.93
N LEU A 620 -0.45 -23.24 12.84
CA LEU A 620 0.85 -22.58 12.68
C LEU A 620 0.75 -21.05 12.69
N ASN A 621 -0.39 -20.49 12.30
CA ASN A 621 -0.69 -19.07 12.38
C ASN A 621 -1.28 -18.63 13.73
N ALA A 622 -1.31 -19.49 14.76
CA ALA A 622 -1.89 -19.19 16.07
C ALA A 622 -3.34 -18.71 16.01
N GLU A 623 -4.19 -19.34 15.19
CA GLU A 623 -5.64 -19.07 15.22
C GLU A 623 -6.25 -19.61 16.52
N PRO A 624 -6.85 -18.76 17.37
CA PRO A 624 -7.35 -19.15 18.69
C PRO A 624 -8.27 -20.38 18.69
N GLU A 625 -9.22 -20.47 17.76
CA GLU A 625 -10.17 -21.58 17.74
C GLU A 625 -9.53 -22.91 17.36
N THR A 626 -8.68 -22.91 16.32
CA THR A 626 -7.94 -24.11 15.91
C THR A 626 -6.97 -24.56 17.00
N CYS A 627 -6.23 -23.63 17.64
CA CYS A 627 -5.33 -23.95 18.74
C CYS A 627 -6.09 -24.55 19.94
N ALA A 628 -7.23 -23.96 20.32
CA ALA A 628 -8.05 -24.48 21.41
C ALA A 628 -8.61 -25.87 21.10
N ALA A 629 -9.12 -26.08 19.88
CA ALA A 629 -9.66 -27.37 19.43
C ALA A 629 -8.59 -28.48 19.39
N ALA A 630 -7.37 -28.12 18.97
CA ALA A 630 -6.21 -29.02 18.94
C ALA A 630 -5.55 -29.22 20.33
N GLY A 631 -6.16 -28.73 21.42
CA GLY A 631 -5.68 -28.97 22.77
C GLY A 631 -4.43 -28.19 23.16
N TRP A 632 -4.07 -27.10 22.47
CA TRP A 632 -2.88 -26.28 22.80
C TRP A 632 -2.99 -25.51 24.12
N SER A 633 -4.12 -25.63 24.81
CA SER A 633 -4.32 -25.22 26.21
C SER A 633 -4.23 -26.39 27.21
N GLY A 634 -3.82 -27.60 26.79
CA GLY A 634 -3.87 -28.87 27.52
C GLY A 634 -2.79 -29.91 27.10
N PRO A 635 -2.82 -31.16 27.61
CA PRO A 635 -1.59 -31.92 27.92
C PRO A 635 -0.86 -32.68 26.80
N GLU A 636 -1.43 -32.90 25.62
CA GLU A 636 -0.78 -33.70 24.56
C GLU A 636 -1.00 -33.02 23.18
N PRO A 637 -0.02 -32.24 22.67
CA PRO A 637 -0.15 -31.53 21.40
C PRO A 637 -0.19 -32.46 20.18
N VAL A 638 -0.76 -31.99 19.06
CA VAL A 638 -0.78 -32.69 17.76
C VAL A 638 0.66 -33.00 17.32
N SER A 639 0.99 -34.29 17.18
CA SER A 639 2.23 -34.79 16.58
C SER A 639 1.95 -35.32 15.18
N LEU A 640 2.88 -35.11 14.24
CA LEU A 640 2.83 -35.74 12.91
C LEU A 640 3.53 -37.10 12.87
N GLY A 641 4.14 -37.53 13.98
CA GLY A 641 5.00 -38.71 14.02
C GLY A 641 6.30 -38.52 13.24
N ARG A 642 6.86 -39.64 12.76
CA ARG A 642 8.14 -39.68 12.02
C ARG A 642 7.93 -39.48 10.52
N SER A 643 6.79 -39.89 9.98
CA SER A 643 6.46 -39.80 8.56
C SER A 643 5.08 -39.18 8.32
N ALA A 644 5.00 -38.18 7.43
CA ALA A 644 3.73 -37.55 7.05
C ALA A 644 3.48 -37.62 5.54
N ALA A 645 2.25 -37.93 5.12
CA ALA A 645 1.83 -37.93 3.72
C ALA A 645 0.99 -36.68 3.38
N VAL A 646 1.52 -35.77 2.57
CA VAL A 646 0.83 -34.58 2.08
C VAL A 646 0.14 -34.88 0.74
N ILE A 647 -1.19 -34.92 0.72
CA ILE A 647 -1.99 -35.16 -0.48
C ILE A 647 -2.32 -33.82 -1.15
N GLY A 648 -1.71 -33.55 -2.31
CA GLY A 648 -1.94 -32.35 -3.11
C GLY A 648 -0.67 -31.74 -3.69
N MET A 649 -0.80 -31.03 -4.81
CA MET A 649 0.30 -30.32 -5.50
C MET A 649 -0.13 -28.90 -5.90
N GLY A 650 -0.61 -28.14 -4.92
CA GLY A 650 -0.88 -26.69 -5.04
C GLY A 650 -0.01 -25.88 -4.09
N ASN A 651 -0.12 -24.55 -4.14
CA ASN A 651 0.69 -23.65 -3.30
C ASN A 651 0.56 -23.96 -1.80
N VAL A 652 -0.65 -24.26 -1.30
CA VAL A 652 -0.86 -24.61 0.12
C VAL A 652 -0.10 -25.88 0.51
N ALA A 653 -0.03 -26.89 -0.38
CA ALA A 653 0.76 -28.08 -0.13
C ALA A 653 2.26 -27.73 -0.05
N MET A 654 2.74 -26.84 -0.92
CA MET A 654 4.14 -26.39 -0.90
C MET A 654 4.45 -25.59 0.36
N ASP A 655 3.54 -24.72 0.80
CA ASP A 655 3.68 -23.98 2.06
C ASP A 655 3.77 -24.93 3.25
N VAL A 656 2.91 -25.96 3.30
CA VAL A 656 2.97 -27.00 4.35
C VAL A 656 4.32 -27.72 4.34
N VAL A 657 4.76 -28.20 3.17
CA VAL A 657 6.05 -28.90 3.05
C VAL A 657 7.21 -27.99 3.47
N ARG A 658 7.23 -26.74 2.99
CA ARG A 658 8.26 -25.75 3.32
C ARG A 658 8.30 -25.45 4.82
N LEU A 659 7.15 -25.24 5.45
CA LEU A 659 7.07 -24.92 6.88
C LEU A 659 7.53 -26.11 7.74
N LEU A 660 7.12 -27.33 7.39
CA LEU A 660 7.59 -28.55 8.08
C LEU A 660 9.09 -28.81 7.85
N ALA A 661 9.60 -28.41 6.68
CA ALA A 661 11.01 -28.51 6.34
C ALA A 661 11.88 -27.47 7.04
N LYS A 662 11.39 -26.28 7.38
CA LYS A 662 12.22 -25.24 8.01
C LYS A 662 12.60 -25.57 9.45
N THR A 663 13.83 -25.19 9.83
CA THR A 663 14.28 -25.17 11.24
C THR A 663 13.93 -23.82 11.88
N ALA A 664 14.03 -23.73 13.20
CA ALA A 664 13.79 -22.48 13.93
C ALA A 664 14.62 -21.28 13.40
N ALA A 665 15.84 -21.53 12.92
CA ALA A 665 16.70 -20.48 12.34
C ALA A 665 16.14 -19.91 11.02
N GLY A 666 15.47 -20.75 10.22
CA GLY A 666 14.85 -20.34 8.94
C GLY A 666 13.50 -19.62 9.08
N LEU A 667 13.06 -19.36 10.32
CA LEU A 667 11.75 -18.78 10.65
C LEU A 667 11.86 -17.36 11.23
N GLY A 668 13.04 -16.77 11.23
CA GLY A 668 13.23 -15.35 11.53
C GLY A 668 12.36 -14.46 10.65
N GLY A 669 11.84 -13.36 11.21
CA GLY A 669 10.93 -12.45 10.54
C GLY A 669 9.52 -12.98 10.31
N SER A 670 9.13 -14.12 10.91
CA SER A 670 7.76 -14.64 10.81
C SER A 670 6.86 -14.25 12.01
N ASP A 671 5.57 -14.56 11.89
CA ASP A 671 4.58 -14.52 12.98
C ASP A 671 4.04 -15.93 13.36
N LEU A 672 4.91 -16.93 13.19
CA LEU A 672 4.64 -18.36 13.44
C LEU A 672 4.33 -18.64 14.91
N HIS A 673 3.43 -19.60 15.16
CA HIS A 673 3.27 -20.24 16.45
C HIS A 673 4.43 -21.23 16.70
N ASP A 674 5.50 -20.77 17.34
CA ASP A 674 6.72 -21.56 17.51
C ASP A 674 6.51 -22.90 18.20
N ALA A 675 5.72 -22.94 19.28
CA ALA A 675 5.47 -24.20 19.98
C ALA A 675 4.72 -25.22 19.09
N ALA A 676 3.77 -24.76 18.27
CA ALA A 676 3.04 -25.61 17.32
C ALA A 676 3.97 -26.18 16.26
N HIS A 677 4.80 -25.33 15.67
CA HIS A 677 5.82 -25.79 14.72
C HIS A 677 6.75 -26.82 15.35
N ALA A 678 7.29 -26.52 16.54
CA ALA A 678 8.20 -27.42 17.24
C ALA A 678 7.57 -28.79 17.53
N ALA A 679 6.30 -28.86 17.95
CA ALA A 679 5.63 -30.14 18.19
C ALA A 679 5.41 -30.93 16.90
N LEU A 680 4.99 -30.26 15.83
CA LEU A 680 4.73 -30.90 14.52
C LEU A 680 6.01 -31.43 13.88
N THR A 681 7.15 -30.76 14.07
CA THR A 681 8.42 -31.12 13.42
C THR A 681 9.38 -31.90 14.32
N ARG A 682 9.04 -32.16 15.59
CA ARG A 682 9.97 -32.73 16.59
C ARG A 682 10.53 -34.10 16.17
N GLU A 683 9.67 -34.97 15.65
CA GLU A 683 9.98 -36.36 15.31
C GLU A 683 10.03 -36.60 13.80
N LEU A 684 9.57 -35.62 13.01
CA LEU A 684 9.37 -35.74 11.58
C LEU A 684 10.71 -35.82 10.84
N ASP A 685 10.94 -36.94 10.16
CA ASP A 685 12.13 -37.16 9.33
C ASP A 685 11.81 -37.56 7.89
N THR A 686 10.52 -37.78 7.58
CA THR A 686 10.05 -38.14 6.24
C THR A 686 8.74 -37.41 5.89
N VAL A 687 8.68 -36.84 4.68
CA VAL A 687 7.47 -36.26 4.09
C VAL A 687 7.24 -36.85 2.70
N HIS A 688 6.04 -37.40 2.46
CA HIS A 688 5.61 -37.88 1.16
C HIS A 688 4.63 -36.89 0.54
N VAL A 689 5.01 -36.20 -0.53
CA VAL A 689 4.14 -35.32 -1.31
C VAL A 689 3.50 -36.12 -2.44
N ILE A 690 2.19 -36.29 -2.40
CA ILE A 690 1.45 -37.16 -3.33
C ILE A 690 0.51 -36.32 -4.19
N GLY A 691 0.68 -36.38 -5.50
CA GLY A 691 -0.20 -35.70 -6.44
C GLY A 691 -0.60 -36.53 -7.64
N ARG A 692 -1.90 -36.53 -7.92
CA ARG A 692 -2.51 -37.27 -9.02
C ARG A 692 -2.13 -36.81 -10.43
N SER A 693 -1.43 -35.69 -10.54
CA SER A 693 -1.12 -35.03 -11.82
C SER A 693 0.38 -34.97 -12.02
N LEU A 694 0.81 -35.08 -13.28
CA LEU A 694 2.17 -34.76 -13.67
C LEU A 694 2.47 -33.27 -13.45
N PRO A 695 3.75 -32.86 -13.27
CA PRO A 695 4.10 -31.50 -12.86
C PRO A 695 3.61 -30.41 -13.80
N ALA A 696 3.58 -30.64 -15.12
CA ALA A 696 3.02 -29.71 -16.10
C ALA A 696 1.58 -29.27 -15.76
N ARG A 697 0.76 -30.18 -15.21
CA ARG A 697 -0.65 -29.97 -14.83
C ARG A 697 -0.84 -29.62 -13.35
N ALA A 698 0.23 -29.58 -12.56
CA ALA A 698 0.18 -29.20 -11.16
C ALA A 698 -0.12 -27.70 -11.01
N ARG A 699 -0.62 -27.30 -9.83
CA ARG A 699 -1.08 -25.91 -9.59
C ARG A 699 -0.10 -25.07 -8.76
N PHE A 700 1.01 -25.66 -8.33
CA PHE A 700 2.01 -24.92 -7.58
C PHE A 700 2.80 -23.96 -8.49
N ASP A 701 3.28 -22.87 -7.91
CA ASP A 701 4.22 -21.96 -8.54
C ASP A 701 5.65 -22.54 -8.48
N PRO A 702 6.40 -22.62 -9.59
CA PRO A 702 7.79 -23.08 -9.60
C PRO A 702 8.69 -22.44 -8.53
N VAL A 703 8.45 -21.17 -8.18
CA VAL A 703 9.24 -20.46 -7.16
C VAL A 703 9.14 -21.15 -5.80
N MET A 704 7.96 -21.64 -5.41
CA MET A 704 7.77 -22.31 -4.12
C MET A 704 8.51 -23.64 -4.02
N LEU A 705 8.62 -24.37 -5.13
CA LEU A 705 9.42 -25.60 -5.15
C LEU A 705 10.91 -25.27 -5.01
N ARG A 706 11.39 -24.21 -5.69
CA ARG A 706 12.77 -23.74 -5.55
C ARG A 706 13.08 -23.33 -4.11
N GLU A 707 12.18 -22.61 -3.44
CA GLU A 707 12.33 -22.27 -2.01
C GLU A 707 12.52 -23.50 -1.13
N ILE A 708 11.84 -24.62 -1.43
CA ILE A 708 12.00 -25.89 -0.71
C ILE A 708 13.36 -26.52 -1.04
N MET A 709 13.75 -26.55 -2.32
CA MET A 709 15.01 -27.14 -2.79
C MET A 709 16.26 -26.43 -2.26
N ASP A 710 16.13 -25.16 -1.88
CA ASP A 710 17.21 -24.34 -1.34
C ASP A 710 17.30 -24.41 0.20
N LEU A 711 16.40 -25.18 0.85
CA LEU A 711 16.50 -25.42 2.30
C LEU A 711 17.60 -26.44 2.61
N PRO A 712 18.45 -26.16 3.63
CA PRO A 712 19.54 -27.05 3.99
C PRO A 712 19.05 -28.33 4.69
N GLY A 713 19.83 -29.40 4.52
CA GLY A 713 19.63 -30.69 5.16
C GLY A 713 18.41 -31.48 4.66
N LEU A 714 17.93 -31.22 3.43
CA LEU A 714 16.89 -32.00 2.78
C LEU A 714 17.49 -33.04 1.82
N GLU A 715 16.91 -34.23 1.81
CA GLU A 715 17.15 -35.24 0.78
C GLU A 715 15.87 -35.46 -0.02
N HIS A 716 15.96 -35.46 -1.35
CA HIS A 716 14.80 -35.55 -2.22
C HIS A 716 14.79 -36.85 -3.03
N THR A 717 13.65 -37.53 -3.07
CA THR A 717 13.42 -38.69 -3.94
C THR A 717 12.21 -38.42 -4.81
N VAL A 718 12.30 -38.65 -6.12
CA VAL A 718 11.17 -38.50 -7.06
C VAL A 718 10.69 -39.88 -7.52
N HIS A 719 9.38 -40.12 -7.43
CA HIS A 719 8.70 -41.33 -7.87
C HIS A 719 7.75 -41.00 -9.02
N GLY A 720 7.70 -41.86 -10.04
CA GLY A 720 6.91 -41.66 -11.26
C GLY A 720 7.80 -41.49 -12.50
N PRO A 721 7.69 -40.38 -13.27
CA PRO A 721 8.50 -40.18 -14.46
C PRO A 721 9.99 -40.00 -14.13
N ASP A 722 10.86 -40.50 -15.01
CA ASP A 722 12.31 -40.32 -14.88
C ASP A 722 12.77 -38.89 -15.27
N ALA A 723 14.05 -38.59 -15.06
CA ALA A 723 14.62 -37.27 -15.33
C ALA A 723 14.48 -36.83 -16.79
N ASP A 724 14.63 -37.77 -17.74
CA ASP A 724 14.54 -37.49 -19.18
C ASP A 724 13.09 -37.18 -19.58
N GLN A 725 12.14 -37.95 -19.05
CA GLN A 725 10.71 -37.74 -19.25
C GLN A 725 10.25 -36.39 -18.69
N LEU A 726 10.76 -35.98 -17.53
CA LEU A 726 10.48 -34.69 -16.93
C LEU A 726 11.12 -33.54 -17.72
N ALA A 727 12.37 -33.69 -18.16
CA ALA A 727 13.06 -32.70 -18.98
C ALA A 727 12.36 -32.47 -20.33
N ALA A 728 11.82 -33.54 -20.93
CA ALA A 728 11.12 -33.50 -22.21
C ALA A 728 9.77 -32.74 -22.16
N ALA A 729 9.20 -32.50 -20.98
CA ALA A 729 7.91 -31.82 -20.83
C ALA A 729 7.95 -30.32 -21.18
N GLY A 730 9.14 -29.69 -21.14
CA GLY A 730 9.33 -28.31 -21.60
C GLY A 730 8.70 -27.21 -20.72
N ASP A 731 8.34 -27.51 -19.47
CA ASP A 731 7.77 -26.55 -18.53
C ASP A 731 8.64 -26.35 -17.26
N PRO A 732 8.57 -25.18 -16.60
CA PRO A 732 9.43 -24.87 -15.46
C PRO A 732 9.29 -25.80 -14.26
N ARG A 733 8.10 -26.39 -14.01
CA ARG A 733 7.88 -27.28 -12.86
C ARG A 733 8.55 -28.63 -13.11
N SER A 734 8.38 -29.18 -14.31
CA SER A 734 9.00 -30.44 -14.69
C SER A 734 10.53 -30.32 -14.74
N ALA A 735 11.08 -29.18 -15.19
CA ALA A 735 12.52 -28.93 -15.18
C ALA A 735 13.13 -28.96 -13.77
N LEU A 736 12.48 -28.34 -12.77
CA LEU A 736 12.94 -28.36 -11.37
C LEU A 736 12.90 -29.78 -10.78
N LEU A 737 11.87 -30.56 -11.09
CA LEU A 737 11.78 -31.96 -10.64
C LEU A 737 12.78 -32.86 -11.37
N ALA A 738 13.09 -32.60 -12.65
CA ALA A 738 14.15 -33.28 -13.37
C ALA A 738 15.52 -33.03 -12.73
N GLU A 739 15.78 -31.78 -12.32
CA GLU A 739 16.99 -31.41 -11.58
C GLU A 739 17.10 -32.20 -10.27
N LEU A 740 16.01 -32.32 -9.50
CA LEU A 740 15.97 -33.11 -8.27
C LEU A 740 16.32 -34.59 -8.53
N THR A 741 15.75 -35.18 -9.57
CA THR A 741 16.02 -36.58 -9.95
C THR A 741 17.48 -36.77 -10.39
N ALA A 742 18.06 -35.81 -11.14
CA ALA A 742 19.40 -35.92 -11.69
C ALA A 742 20.51 -35.64 -10.67
N THR A 743 20.30 -34.67 -9.78
CA THR A 743 21.31 -34.24 -8.81
C THR A 743 21.23 -35.00 -7.50
N GLY A 744 20.06 -35.58 -7.19
CA GLY A 744 19.81 -36.31 -5.94
C GLY A 744 20.30 -35.53 -4.72
N ARG A 745 20.09 -34.19 -4.70
CA ARG A 745 20.77 -33.24 -3.78
C ARG A 745 20.87 -33.83 -2.38
N ASN A 746 22.04 -34.39 -2.09
CA ASN A 746 22.46 -34.85 -0.78
C ASN A 746 23.59 -33.91 -0.39
N GLU A 747 23.28 -32.93 0.47
CA GLU A 747 24.34 -32.16 1.12
C GLU A 747 25.23 -33.14 1.90
N THR A 748 26.54 -32.88 1.94
CA THR A 748 27.50 -33.76 2.62
C THR A 748 27.20 -33.85 4.12
N GLY A 749 26.42 -34.87 4.51
CA GLY A 749 25.98 -35.13 5.89
C GLY A 749 24.70 -36.00 5.91
N PRO A 750 24.29 -36.54 7.07
CA PRO A 750 23.01 -37.24 7.19
C PRO A 750 21.84 -36.27 6.96
N ALA A 751 20.89 -36.64 6.09
CA ALA A 751 19.71 -35.84 5.81
C ALA A 751 18.86 -35.65 7.07
N ARG A 752 18.45 -34.41 7.36
CA ARG A 752 17.56 -34.10 8.49
C ARG A 752 16.12 -34.48 8.16
N LEU A 753 15.70 -34.26 6.92
CA LEU A 753 14.34 -34.54 6.45
C LEU A 753 14.38 -35.09 5.02
N ARG A 754 13.73 -36.22 4.79
CA ARG A 754 13.58 -36.86 3.49
C ARG A 754 12.24 -36.47 2.87
N VAL A 755 12.25 -35.97 1.64
CA VAL A 755 11.06 -35.55 0.91
C VAL A 755 10.88 -36.41 -0.34
N HIS A 756 9.83 -37.23 -0.34
CA HIS A 756 9.46 -38.09 -1.45
C HIS A 756 8.35 -37.44 -2.29
N TRP A 757 8.57 -37.29 -3.60
CA TRP A 757 7.63 -36.70 -4.54
C TRP A 757 6.96 -37.78 -5.39
N TRP A 758 5.68 -38.08 -5.15
CA TRP A 758 4.92 -39.08 -5.90
C TRP A 758 4.08 -38.40 -6.99
N LEU A 759 4.58 -38.44 -8.22
CA LEU A 759 4.04 -37.70 -9.36
C LEU A 759 3.12 -38.60 -10.20
N GLY A 760 1.86 -38.20 -10.39
CA GLY A 760 0.87 -38.99 -11.13
C GLY A 760 0.22 -40.10 -10.31
N TYR A 761 0.28 -40.02 -8.98
CA TYR A 761 -0.31 -40.99 -8.05
C TYR A 761 -1.51 -40.40 -7.30
N ALA A 762 -2.62 -41.15 -7.22
CA ALA A 762 -3.78 -40.75 -6.43
C ALA A 762 -3.98 -41.69 -5.24
N PRO A 763 -4.39 -41.16 -4.07
CA PRO A 763 -4.76 -41.99 -2.93
C PRO A 763 -5.99 -42.85 -3.25
N ARG A 764 -6.00 -44.08 -2.74
CA ARG A 764 -7.07 -45.06 -2.87
C ARG A 764 -7.70 -45.42 -1.52
N GLU A 765 -6.90 -45.40 -0.47
CA GLU A 765 -7.30 -45.71 0.91
C GLU A 765 -6.29 -45.07 1.87
N VAL A 766 -6.76 -44.55 3.01
CA VAL A 766 -5.92 -44.26 4.16
C VAL A 766 -6.00 -45.47 5.09
N MET A 767 -4.86 -46.09 5.36
CA MET A 767 -4.77 -47.29 6.16
C MET A 767 -4.78 -46.92 7.64
N GLY A 768 -5.50 -47.69 8.47
CA GLY A 768 -5.58 -47.47 9.91
C GLY A 768 -5.19 -48.69 10.74
N ASP A 769 -4.78 -48.46 11.99
CA ASP A 769 -4.59 -49.52 12.97
C ASP A 769 -5.87 -49.85 13.75
N ALA A 770 -5.76 -50.79 14.70
CA ALA A 770 -6.89 -51.21 15.55
C ALA A 770 -7.41 -50.09 16.49
N THR A 771 -6.67 -49.00 16.67
CA THR A 771 -7.07 -47.85 17.49
C THR A 771 -7.81 -46.79 16.67
N GLY A 772 -7.83 -46.93 15.34
CA GLY A 772 -8.40 -45.93 14.42
C GLY A 772 -7.44 -44.79 14.07
N ALA A 773 -6.13 -44.98 14.28
CA ALA A 773 -5.09 -44.04 13.87
C ALA A 773 -4.56 -44.37 12.48
N ALA A 774 -4.26 -43.35 11.69
CA ALA A 774 -3.66 -43.49 10.37
C ALA A 774 -2.26 -44.10 10.47
N THR A 775 -1.96 -45.08 9.60
CA THR A 775 -0.66 -45.78 9.51
C THR A 775 -0.04 -45.70 8.12
N GLY A 776 -0.75 -45.11 7.16
CA GLY A 776 -0.23 -44.81 5.84
C GLY A 776 -1.31 -44.56 4.82
N VAL A 777 -0.90 -44.45 3.57
CA VAL A 777 -1.79 -44.26 2.43
C VAL A 777 -1.47 -45.27 1.33
N GLU A 778 -2.49 -45.92 0.81
CA GLU A 778 -2.37 -46.71 -0.42
C GLU A 778 -2.63 -45.78 -1.61
N VAL A 779 -1.68 -45.73 -2.55
CA VAL A 779 -1.76 -44.91 -3.76
C VAL A 779 -1.75 -45.78 -5.00
N ALA A 780 -2.28 -45.26 -6.10
CA ALA A 780 -2.22 -45.91 -7.42
C ALA A 780 -1.81 -44.90 -8.50
N SER A 781 -1.04 -45.38 -9.46
CA SER A 781 -0.71 -44.60 -10.65
C SER A 781 -1.97 -44.25 -11.44
N CYS A 782 -2.08 -42.98 -11.87
CA CYS A 782 -3.18 -42.44 -12.66
C CYS A 782 -2.74 -42.02 -14.06
N ASP A 783 -1.47 -41.63 -14.20
CA ASP A 783 -0.87 -41.06 -15.42
C ASP A 783 0.59 -41.55 -15.61
N GLY A 784 1.01 -42.63 -14.95
CA GLY A 784 2.40 -43.12 -14.95
C GLY A 784 2.79 -43.99 -16.17
N PRO A 785 4.10 -44.18 -16.41
CA PRO A 785 4.59 -45.00 -17.51
C PRO A 785 4.15 -46.47 -17.39
N VAL A 786 4.03 -47.15 -18.54
CA VAL A 786 3.65 -48.57 -18.63
C VAL A 786 4.63 -49.42 -17.79
N GLY A 787 4.14 -50.05 -16.71
CA GLY A 787 4.93 -50.93 -15.84
C GLY A 787 5.07 -50.51 -14.36
N ALA A 788 4.55 -49.35 -13.96
CA ALA A 788 4.45 -48.98 -12.54
C ALA A 788 3.49 -49.93 -11.78
N PRO A 789 3.73 -50.25 -10.49
CA PRO A 789 2.82 -51.08 -9.71
C PRO A 789 1.43 -50.44 -9.62
N ASP A 790 0.38 -51.26 -9.80
CA ASP A 790 -1.01 -50.80 -9.78
C ASP A 790 -1.39 -50.12 -8.46
N ARG A 791 -0.76 -50.55 -7.35
CA ARG A 791 -0.95 -50.01 -6.00
C ARG A 791 0.35 -50.04 -5.24
N GLU A 792 0.57 -49.01 -4.44
CA GLU A 792 1.73 -48.87 -3.56
C GLU A 792 1.31 -48.39 -2.17
N ARG A 793 1.89 -48.99 -1.14
CA ARG A 793 1.59 -48.68 0.25
C ARG A 793 2.71 -47.80 0.80
N ILE A 794 2.35 -46.59 1.19
CA ILE A 794 3.28 -45.60 1.74
C ILE A 794 3.00 -45.51 3.26
N PRO A 795 3.90 -46.02 4.11
CA PRO A 795 3.78 -45.87 5.57
C PRO A 795 3.88 -44.40 5.97
N ALA A 796 2.93 -43.93 6.77
CA ALA A 796 2.92 -42.59 7.32
C ALA A 796 2.10 -42.55 8.62
N ASP A 797 2.60 -41.86 9.63
CA ASP A 797 1.95 -41.68 10.92
C ASP A 797 0.85 -40.61 10.86
N SER A 798 0.84 -39.79 9.80
CA SER A 798 -0.16 -38.75 9.57
C SER A 798 -0.39 -38.50 8.09
N VAL A 799 -1.62 -38.08 7.74
CA VAL A 799 -2.00 -37.72 6.36
C VAL A 799 -2.53 -36.30 6.35
N ILE A 800 -1.87 -35.41 5.61
CA ILE A 800 -2.26 -34.00 5.46
C ILE A 800 -2.96 -33.80 4.13
N THR A 801 -4.20 -33.33 4.13
CA THR A 801 -5.00 -33.11 2.92
C THR A 801 -4.92 -31.65 2.47
N ALA A 802 -4.29 -31.42 1.31
CA ALA A 802 -4.09 -30.11 0.70
C ALA A 802 -4.78 -30.02 -0.68
N ILE A 803 -6.06 -30.43 -0.71
CA ILE A 803 -6.85 -30.62 -1.94
C ILE A 803 -7.93 -29.55 -2.18
N GLY A 804 -7.97 -28.51 -1.33
CA GLY A 804 -8.87 -27.37 -1.47
C GLY A 804 -9.69 -27.10 -0.21
N PHE A 805 -10.60 -26.13 -0.31
CA PHE A 805 -11.47 -25.69 0.79
C PHE A 805 -12.94 -25.74 0.37
N ARG A 806 -13.82 -25.89 1.36
CA ARG A 806 -15.28 -25.84 1.22
C ARG A 806 -15.90 -24.95 2.30
N ALA A 807 -17.19 -24.67 2.15
CA ALA A 807 -17.96 -24.05 3.22
C ALA A 807 -18.06 -25.02 4.39
N GLY A 808 -17.99 -24.48 5.59
CA GLY A 808 -18.09 -25.24 6.83
C GLY A 808 -19.53 -25.48 7.24
N ASP A 809 -19.80 -26.66 7.81
CA ASP A 809 -21.13 -27.01 8.31
C ASP A 809 -21.63 -25.92 9.30
N GLY A 810 -22.80 -25.33 9.02
CA GLY A 810 -23.38 -24.25 9.82
C GLY A 810 -22.81 -22.84 9.56
N GLU A 811 -21.93 -22.66 8.56
CA GLU A 811 -21.53 -21.33 8.10
C GLU A 811 -22.67 -20.61 7.38
N LEU A 812 -22.67 -19.28 7.50
CA LEU A 812 -23.73 -18.39 6.98
C LEU A 812 -24.06 -18.65 5.50
N THR A 813 -23.07 -19.00 4.69
CA THR A 813 -23.22 -19.27 3.26
C THR A 813 -23.69 -20.68 2.92
N GLU A 814 -23.47 -21.65 3.81
CA GLU A 814 -23.99 -23.01 3.65
C GLU A 814 -25.46 -23.08 4.07
N ALA A 815 -25.84 -22.30 5.08
CA ALA A 815 -27.21 -22.19 5.57
C ALA A 815 -28.13 -21.33 4.68
N LEU A 816 -27.61 -20.72 3.61
CA LEU A 816 -28.43 -20.15 2.54
C LEU A 816 -28.76 -21.28 1.56
N ASP A 817 -30.00 -21.76 1.57
CA ASP A 817 -30.47 -22.83 0.68
C ASP A 817 -30.01 -22.58 -0.77
N GLY A 818 -29.16 -23.47 -1.28
CA GLY A 818 -28.81 -23.58 -2.69
C GLY A 818 -28.33 -22.28 -3.36
N ILE A 819 -27.18 -21.73 -2.94
CA ILE A 819 -26.48 -20.69 -3.74
C ILE A 819 -26.36 -21.18 -5.19
N THR A 820 -27.16 -20.56 -6.08
CA THR A 820 -27.28 -20.98 -7.47
C THR A 820 -26.01 -20.69 -8.26
N ASP A 821 -25.80 -21.39 -9.37
CA ASP A 821 -24.70 -21.09 -10.30
C ASP A 821 -24.78 -19.63 -10.79
N GLN A 822 -25.99 -19.10 -10.97
CA GLN A 822 -26.22 -17.70 -11.32
C GLN A 822 -25.72 -16.74 -10.23
N ALA A 823 -25.99 -17.04 -8.95
CA ALA A 823 -25.49 -16.25 -7.83
C ALA A 823 -23.97 -16.30 -7.73
N ARG A 824 -23.34 -17.44 -8.06
CA ARG A 824 -21.87 -17.55 -8.13
C ARG A 824 -21.28 -16.74 -9.28
N GLN A 825 -21.95 -16.71 -10.43
CA GLN A 825 -21.51 -15.94 -11.60
C GLN A 825 -21.67 -14.44 -11.40
N THR A 826 -22.80 -13.98 -10.87
CA THR A 826 -23.13 -12.56 -10.75
C THR A 826 -22.75 -11.94 -9.41
N GLY A 827 -22.62 -12.77 -8.36
CA GLY A 827 -22.47 -12.32 -6.98
C GLY A 827 -23.77 -11.85 -6.33
N ARG A 828 -24.90 -11.85 -7.04
CA ARG A 828 -26.23 -11.51 -6.51
C ARG A 828 -26.97 -12.80 -6.11
N VAL A 829 -27.29 -12.94 -4.83
CA VAL A 829 -28.17 -14.02 -4.36
C VAL A 829 -29.61 -13.65 -4.65
N GLU A 830 -29.99 -12.46 -4.19
CA GLU A 830 -31.28 -11.83 -4.41
C GLU A 830 -31.11 -10.30 -4.20
N PRO A 831 -32.08 -9.45 -4.58
CA PRO A 831 -31.97 -8.01 -4.35
C PRO A 831 -31.63 -7.69 -2.87
N GLY A 832 -30.54 -6.95 -2.66
CA GLY A 832 -30.08 -6.59 -1.32
C GLY A 832 -29.21 -7.64 -0.60
N LEU A 833 -28.98 -8.83 -1.17
CA LEU A 833 -28.10 -9.86 -0.61
C LEU A 833 -27.10 -10.39 -1.66
N TYR A 834 -25.81 -10.31 -1.33
CA TYR A 834 -24.72 -10.55 -2.28
C TYR A 834 -23.63 -11.46 -1.69
N LEU A 835 -22.82 -12.06 -2.56
CA LEU A 835 -21.66 -12.88 -2.22
C LEU A 835 -20.39 -12.27 -2.81
N ALA A 836 -19.30 -12.29 -2.05
CA ALA A 836 -17.99 -11.84 -2.50
C ALA A 836 -16.91 -12.90 -2.29
N GLY A 837 -15.88 -12.88 -3.14
CA GLY A 837 -14.67 -13.68 -2.98
C GLY A 837 -14.89 -15.18 -3.00
N TRP A 838 -14.25 -15.93 -2.10
CA TRP A 838 -14.35 -17.39 -2.10
C TRP A 838 -15.74 -17.92 -1.76
N ALA A 839 -16.56 -17.16 -1.04
CA ALA A 839 -17.98 -17.49 -0.84
C ALA A 839 -18.74 -17.52 -2.19
N ARG A 840 -18.41 -16.59 -3.09
CA ARG A 840 -18.95 -16.51 -4.47
C ARG A 840 -18.29 -17.52 -5.40
N ARG A 841 -16.98 -17.44 -5.56
CA ARG A 841 -16.20 -18.08 -6.65
C ARG A 841 -15.59 -19.45 -6.29
N GLY A 842 -15.77 -19.91 -5.06
CA GLY A 842 -15.06 -21.08 -4.55
C GLY A 842 -13.59 -20.78 -4.19
N PRO A 843 -12.80 -21.79 -3.79
CA PRO A 843 -11.45 -21.63 -3.24
C PRO A 843 -10.40 -21.40 -4.33
N ARG A 844 -10.66 -20.45 -5.24
CA ARG A 844 -9.80 -20.15 -6.39
C ARG A 844 -9.50 -18.66 -6.44
N GLY A 845 -8.28 -18.34 -6.89
CA GLY A 845 -7.82 -16.97 -7.08
C GLY A 845 -6.99 -16.44 -5.91
N THR A 846 -5.96 -15.68 -6.27
CA THR A 846 -5.03 -15.00 -5.36
C THR A 846 -5.66 -13.75 -4.75
N ILE A 847 -5.00 -13.14 -3.75
CA ILE A 847 -5.45 -11.87 -3.13
C ILE A 847 -5.73 -10.78 -4.18
N PRO A 848 -4.87 -10.52 -5.18
CA PRO A 848 -5.16 -9.54 -6.23
C PRO A 848 -6.43 -9.83 -7.03
N SER A 849 -6.75 -11.10 -7.30
CA SER A 849 -7.93 -11.44 -8.10
C SER A 849 -9.25 -11.14 -7.38
N GLN A 850 -9.23 -11.01 -6.05
CA GLN A 850 -10.38 -10.58 -5.25
C GLN A 850 -10.73 -9.10 -5.48
N ARG A 851 -9.75 -8.28 -5.89
CA ARG A 851 -9.97 -6.86 -6.17
C ARG A 851 -10.83 -6.64 -7.42
N SER A 852 -10.59 -7.43 -8.47
CA SER A 852 -11.40 -7.37 -9.70
C SER A 852 -12.82 -7.87 -9.44
N ASP A 853 -12.96 -8.99 -8.73
CA ASP A 853 -14.26 -9.55 -8.30
C ASP A 853 -15.09 -8.53 -7.50
N ALA A 854 -14.46 -7.81 -6.58
CA ALA A 854 -15.10 -6.76 -5.79
C ALA A 854 -15.57 -5.57 -6.62
N ARG A 855 -14.83 -5.17 -7.66
CA ARG A 855 -15.22 -4.07 -8.57
C ARG A 855 -16.47 -4.44 -9.36
N GLU A 856 -16.48 -5.63 -9.95
CA GLU A 856 -17.64 -6.14 -10.68
C GLU A 856 -18.87 -6.22 -9.77
N LEU A 857 -18.69 -6.70 -8.53
CA LEU A 857 -19.79 -6.79 -7.57
C LEU A 857 -20.33 -5.42 -7.17
N ALA A 858 -19.47 -4.40 -7.02
CA ALA A 858 -19.90 -3.06 -6.68
C ALA A 858 -20.80 -2.43 -7.76
N GLU A 859 -20.57 -2.73 -9.04
CA GLU A 859 -21.47 -2.31 -10.13
C GLU A 859 -22.85 -2.95 -10.01
N VAL A 860 -22.89 -4.26 -9.70
CA VAL A 860 -24.15 -4.98 -9.49
C VAL A 860 -24.94 -4.38 -8.32
N ILE A 861 -24.26 -4.12 -7.20
CA ILE A 861 -24.88 -3.49 -6.01
C ILE A 861 -25.41 -2.09 -6.37
N ALA A 862 -24.62 -1.28 -7.09
CA ALA A 862 -25.03 0.07 -7.47
C ALA A 862 -26.26 0.07 -8.40
N ALA A 863 -26.30 -0.84 -9.37
CA ALA A 863 -27.44 -0.99 -10.27
C ALA A 863 -28.72 -1.38 -9.52
N ASP A 864 -28.63 -2.36 -8.60
CA ASP A 864 -29.79 -2.79 -7.81
C ASP A 864 -30.31 -1.69 -6.87
N LEU A 865 -29.40 -0.93 -6.25
CA LEU A 865 -29.77 0.19 -5.39
C LEU A 865 -30.41 1.34 -6.18
N ALA A 866 -29.98 1.60 -7.42
CA ALA A 866 -30.60 2.59 -8.28
C ALA A 866 -32.03 2.17 -8.69
N VAL A 867 -32.23 0.89 -9.03
CA VAL A 867 -33.57 0.36 -9.36
C VAL A 867 -34.52 0.45 -8.16
N ALA A 868 -34.03 0.17 -6.95
CA ALA A 868 -34.82 0.26 -5.72
C ALA A 868 -35.28 1.70 -5.39
N GLN A 869 -34.64 2.73 -5.95
CA GLN A 869 -34.96 4.13 -5.72
C GLN A 869 -36.01 4.71 -6.72
N GLY A 870 -36.32 4.01 -7.83
CA GLY A 870 -37.32 4.41 -8.85
C GLY A 870 -36.83 5.50 -9.83
N PRO A 871 -37.50 5.73 -10.98
CA PRO A 871 -37.10 6.76 -11.94
C PRO A 871 -37.34 8.18 -11.41
N GLU A 872 -36.40 9.10 -11.69
CA GLU A 872 -36.54 10.54 -11.44
C GLU A 872 -37.76 11.09 -12.21
N ALA A 873 -38.73 11.66 -11.50
CA ALA A 873 -39.83 12.37 -12.13
C ALA A 873 -39.30 13.66 -12.77
N THR A 874 -39.53 13.84 -14.07
CA THR A 874 -39.37 15.12 -14.76
C THR A 874 -40.25 16.19 -14.12
N PRO A 875 -39.80 17.45 -13.98
CA PRO A 875 -40.68 18.51 -13.52
C PRO A 875 -41.71 18.81 -14.61
N GLU A 876 -42.97 18.44 -14.38
CA GLU A 876 -44.10 18.98 -15.14
C GLU A 876 -44.31 20.44 -14.72
N GLU A 877 -44.38 21.32 -15.73
CA GLU A 877 -44.83 22.70 -15.61
C GLU A 877 -46.32 22.70 -15.23
N ASP A 878 -46.63 22.92 -13.95
CA ASP A 878 -47.97 23.34 -13.55
C ASP A 878 -47.93 24.82 -13.14
N ALA A 879 -48.60 25.60 -13.98
CA ALA A 879 -48.92 26.99 -13.78
C ALA A 879 -49.90 27.16 -12.60
N ASP A 880 -49.82 28.36 -12.01
CA ASP A 880 -50.87 29.02 -11.23
C ASP A 880 -50.93 28.71 -9.72
N ASN A 881 -50.17 29.50 -8.94
CA ASN A 881 -50.76 30.35 -7.91
C ASN A 881 -49.70 31.27 -7.30
N GLY A 882 -49.89 32.58 -7.49
CA GLY A 882 -48.96 33.62 -7.04
C GLY A 882 -49.00 33.85 -5.53
N TYR A 883 -47.81 34.03 -4.93
CA TYR A 883 -47.54 34.93 -3.82
C TYR A 883 -46.04 35.27 -3.80
N THR A 884 -45.71 36.54 -3.92
CA THR A 884 -44.36 37.08 -3.73
C THR A 884 -44.06 37.30 -2.25
N VAL A 885 -42.99 36.69 -1.73
CA VAL A 885 -42.11 37.28 -0.69
C VAL A 885 -40.66 36.83 -0.96
N SER A 886 -39.77 37.81 -0.86
CA SER A 886 -38.32 37.85 -1.07
C SER A 886 -37.47 37.00 -0.11
N GLY A 887 -36.32 36.52 -0.59
CA GLY A 887 -35.12 36.24 0.22
C GLY A 887 -34.50 34.85 0.02
N ASP A 888 -33.19 34.84 -0.25
CA ASP A 888 -32.23 33.73 -0.18
C ASP A 888 -32.09 32.74 -1.36
N THR A 889 -30.93 32.87 -2.01
CA THR A 889 -30.35 31.96 -3.01
C THR A 889 -30.04 30.59 -2.41
N VAL A 890 -30.87 29.60 -2.74
CA VAL A 890 -30.62 28.17 -2.50
C VAL A 890 -29.79 27.61 -3.65
N SER A 891 -28.58 27.10 -3.35
CA SER A 891 -27.84 26.23 -4.24
C SER A 891 -28.55 24.88 -4.35
N GLY A 892 -28.81 24.41 -5.56
CA GLY A 892 -29.47 23.14 -5.81
C GLY A 892 -28.66 21.95 -5.30
N SER A 893 -29.09 21.35 -4.19
CA SER A 893 -28.71 20.00 -3.80
C SER A 893 -29.68 19.01 -4.44
N ILE A 894 -29.17 18.15 -5.31
CA ILE A 894 -29.91 17.00 -5.85
C ILE A 894 -30.17 16.04 -4.68
N GLY A 895 -31.41 16.01 -4.19
CA GLY A 895 -31.82 15.18 -3.06
C GLY A 895 -32.08 13.74 -3.47
N HIS A 896 -31.17 12.82 -3.14
CA HIS A 896 -31.43 11.38 -3.21
C HIS A 896 -32.42 10.97 -2.11
N ARG A 897 -33.56 10.37 -2.49
CA ARG A 897 -34.59 9.91 -1.53
C ARG A 897 -34.07 8.73 -0.69
N HIS A 898 -34.27 8.84 0.62
CA HIS A 898 -33.87 7.88 1.64
C HIS A 898 -34.77 6.62 1.63
N THR A 899 -34.16 5.43 1.70
CA THR A 899 -34.82 4.10 1.67
C THR A 899 -35.44 3.67 3.02
N GLY A 900 -35.34 4.49 4.08
CA GLY A 900 -35.90 4.21 5.40
C GLY A 900 -35.12 3.18 6.24
N LYS A 901 -33.96 2.71 5.76
CA LYS A 901 -33.05 1.81 6.49
C LYS A 901 -32.25 2.59 7.54
N THR A 902 -32.16 2.03 8.76
CA THR A 902 -31.51 2.68 9.92
C THR A 902 -29.99 2.45 9.98
N GLY A 903 -29.47 1.54 9.16
CA GLY A 903 -28.07 1.13 9.16
C GLY A 903 -27.63 0.61 10.52
N LEU A 904 -26.38 0.92 10.88
CA LEU A 904 -25.78 0.50 12.15
C LEU A 904 -26.57 0.97 13.39
N VAL A 905 -27.31 2.08 13.29
CA VAL A 905 -28.10 2.63 14.42
C VAL A 905 -29.20 1.65 14.84
N GLY A 906 -29.85 0.98 13.88
CA GLY A 906 -30.89 -0.02 14.18
C GLY A 906 -30.38 -1.26 14.91
N LEU A 907 -29.05 -1.47 14.94
CA LEU A 907 -28.44 -2.66 15.53
C LEU A 907 -27.78 -2.42 16.89
N ARG A 908 -27.73 -1.17 17.38
CA ARG A 908 -27.10 -0.82 18.66
C ARG A 908 -27.48 -1.73 19.84
N PRO A 909 -28.75 -2.14 20.02
CA PRO A 909 -29.15 -3.02 21.13
C PRO A 909 -28.40 -4.36 21.17
N TYR A 910 -27.86 -4.80 20.04
CA TYR A 910 -27.19 -6.10 19.89
C TYR A 910 -25.65 -5.99 19.94
N LEU A 911 -25.09 -4.77 19.91
CA LEU A 911 -23.66 -4.54 19.70
C LEU A 911 -22.85 -4.27 20.99
N GLY A 912 -23.44 -4.43 22.18
CA GLY A 912 -22.78 -4.15 23.46
C GLY A 912 -21.52 -4.96 23.76
N ARG A 913 -21.23 -6.00 22.98
CA ARG A 913 -20.01 -6.82 23.06
C ARG A 913 -19.14 -6.78 21.80
N ALA A 914 -19.48 -5.90 20.85
CA ALA A 914 -18.67 -5.68 19.67
C ALA A 914 -17.38 -4.92 20.02
N THR A 915 -16.45 -4.94 19.07
CA THR A 915 -15.17 -4.22 19.14
C THR A 915 -15.05 -3.32 17.91
N ASP A 916 -14.28 -2.25 18.02
CA ASP A 916 -14.01 -1.31 16.94
C ASP A 916 -12.58 -1.47 16.42
N TYR A 917 -12.24 -0.71 15.38
CA TYR A 917 -10.93 -0.80 14.74
C TYR A 917 -9.80 -0.28 15.66
N GLU A 918 -10.07 0.73 16.49
CA GLU A 918 -9.14 1.20 17.52
C GLU A 918 -8.85 0.10 18.56
N GLY A 919 -9.87 -0.70 18.89
CA GLY A 919 -9.73 -1.93 19.65
C GLY A 919 -8.77 -2.92 19.01
N TRP A 920 -8.93 -3.18 17.71
CA TRP A 920 -7.97 -3.98 16.96
C TRP A 920 -6.54 -3.40 17.04
N LEU A 921 -6.34 -2.10 16.82
CA LEU A 921 -5.00 -1.49 16.86
C LEU A 921 -4.31 -1.69 18.22
N ARG A 922 -5.06 -1.65 19.33
CA ARG A 922 -4.52 -1.96 20.66
C ARG A 922 -4.12 -3.43 20.81
N LEU A 923 -4.91 -4.34 20.24
CA LEU A 923 -4.56 -5.76 20.18
C LEU A 923 -3.31 -5.98 19.31
N ASP A 924 -3.23 -5.39 18.12
CA ASP A 924 -2.07 -5.47 17.23
C ASP A 924 -0.79 -4.96 17.92
N ALA A 925 -0.87 -3.81 18.58
CA ALA A 925 0.23 -3.24 19.35
C ALA A 925 0.67 -4.17 20.49
N HIS A 926 -0.29 -4.79 21.20
CA HIS A 926 0.01 -5.77 22.24
C HIS A 926 0.76 -6.98 21.68
N GLU A 927 0.30 -7.57 20.58
CA GLU A 927 0.96 -8.73 19.97
C GLU A 927 2.39 -8.41 19.49
N ARG A 928 2.60 -7.24 18.88
CA ARG A 928 3.93 -6.79 18.42
C ARG A 928 4.87 -6.53 19.58
N ALA A 929 4.40 -5.88 20.64
CA ALA A 929 5.22 -5.58 21.82
C ALA A 929 5.65 -6.83 22.59
N ASN A 930 4.91 -7.93 22.47
CA ASN A 930 5.22 -9.20 23.13
C ASN A 930 5.91 -10.22 22.19
N ALA A 931 6.33 -9.78 20.99
CA ALA A 931 7.06 -10.64 20.07
C ALA A 931 8.43 -11.02 20.64
N ALA A 932 8.84 -12.27 20.43
CA ALA A 932 10.22 -12.67 20.67
C ALA A 932 11.17 -11.94 19.72
N GLU A 933 12.45 -11.84 20.09
CA GLU A 933 13.49 -11.24 19.25
C GLU A 933 13.51 -11.88 17.85
N GLY A 934 13.54 -11.04 16.80
CA GLY A 934 13.49 -11.49 15.41
C GLY A 934 12.10 -11.94 14.92
N ARG A 935 11.02 -11.80 15.70
CA ARG A 935 9.64 -12.07 15.26
C ARG A 935 8.86 -10.79 15.02
N VAL A 936 7.86 -10.87 14.14
CA VAL A 936 7.02 -9.71 13.77
C VAL A 936 5.95 -9.43 14.82
N ARG A 937 5.41 -10.48 15.45
CA ARG A 937 4.35 -10.43 16.46
C ARG A 937 4.26 -11.76 17.20
N ALA A 938 3.75 -11.75 18.44
CA ALA A 938 3.28 -12.93 19.15
C ALA A 938 1.75 -12.89 19.27
N LYS A 939 1.07 -13.72 18.48
CA LYS A 939 -0.39 -13.77 18.44
C LYS A 939 -0.97 -14.39 19.71
N LEU A 940 -2.07 -13.84 20.20
CA LEU A 940 -2.77 -14.39 21.35
C LEU A 940 -3.66 -15.58 20.96
N LEU A 941 -3.73 -16.58 21.84
CA LEU A 941 -4.57 -17.78 21.65
C LEU A 941 -5.91 -17.72 22.42
N ASP A 942 -6.05 -16.76 23.34
CA ASP A 942 -7.23 -16.62 24.19
C ASP A 942 -8.16 -15.52 23.66
N ARG A 943 -9.29 -15.93 23.09
CA ARG A 943 -10.31 -15.01 22.53
C ARG A 943 -10.86 -14.01 23.54
N ARG A 944 -11.05 -14.43 24.80
CA ARG A 944 -11.58 -13.56 25.85
C ARG A 944 -10.58 -12.46 26.17
N ARG A 945 -9.29 -12.82 26.30
CA ARG A 945 -8.19 -11.87 26.49
C ARG A 945 -8.07 -10.90 25.30
N MET A 946 -8.14 -11.42 24.08
CA MET A 946 -8.10 -10.60 22.86
C MET A 946 -9.23 -9.56 22.86
N ARG A 947 -10.47 -9.98 23.15
CA ARG A 947 -11.62 -9.07 23.25
C ARG A 947 -11.46 -8.05 24.37
N LEU A 948 -10.93 -8.44 25.52
CA LEU A 948 -10.69 -7.53 26.64
C LEU A 948 -9.69 -6.43 26.26
N ILE A 949 -8.59 -6.80 25.59
CA ILE A 949 -7.60 -5.83 25.07
C ILE A 949 -8.24 -4.92 24.01
N ALA A 950 -9.05 -5.50 23.12
CA ALA A 950 -9.74 -4.76 22.07
C ALA A 950 -10.93 -3.92 22.57
N SER A 951 -11.42 -4.13 23.79
CA SER A 951 -12.59 -3.39 24.32
C SER A 951 -12.24 -1.91 24.59
N SER A 952 -12.97 -0.97 23.99
CA SER A 952 -12.73 0.48 24.09
C SER A 952 -13.92 1.20 24.77
N ALA A 953 -13.75 2.49 25.12
CA ALA A 953 -14.89 3.32 25.50
C ALA A 953 -15.82 3.62 24.31
N ALA A 954 -15.27 3.73 23.09
CA ALA A 954 -16.03 3.92 21.84
C ALA A 954 -16.85 2.68 21.45
N ALA A 955 -16.36 1.47 21.70
CA ALA A 955 -17.10 0.22 21.55
C ALA A 955 -18.31 0.14 22.49
N ARG A 956 -18.25 0.79 23.66
CA ARG A 956 -19.42 0.94 24.56
C ARG A 956 -20.43 1.96 24.04
N ALA A 957 -19.99 2.96 23.28
CA ALA A 957 -20.87 3.93 22.62
C ALA A 957 -21.66 3.32 21.42
N LEU A 958 -21.19 2.21 20.84
CA LEU A 958 -21.98 1.42 19.87
C LEU A 958 -23.26 0.82 20.49
N ALA A 959 -23.36 0.75 21.82
CA ALA A 959 -24.51 0.22 22.55
C ALA A 959 -25.32 1.29 23.30
N GLY A 960 -24.92 2.57 23.22
CA GLY A 960 -25.54 3.71 23.89
C GLY A 960 -26.62 4.39 23.05
#